data_AF-K1RDC5-F1
#
_entry.id   AF-K1RDC5-F1
#
_cell.length_a   1.000
_cell.length_b   1.000
_cell.length_c   1.000
_cell.angle_alpha   90.00
_cell.angle_beta   90.00
_cell.angle_gamma   90.00
#
_symmetry.space_group_name_H-M   'P 1'
#
loop_
_entity.id
_entity.type
_entity.pdbx_description
1 polymer ?
#
loop_
_entity_poly.entity_id
_entity_poly.type
_entity_poly.pdbx_seq_one_letter_code
_entity_poly.pdbx_strand_id
1 'polypeptide(L)'
;MALKFHNRVGTLVTLSNNNCTAQRNHPTQEFNNGVVMSAEPLQDNVPFEVRIDRKVNSWSGSIEIGVTTCDPSTMKFPISATGFREGTWVMSGSSILRDGHSVIEEYGADLDQLNEGEKVGVMRTTDGTLHFLVNGVDQGPAANGIAAKVYAVIDMYGKCAQVTIVDNAPGTNQENDGISNDVASQLANEFLTQLSNQIVNDLTRNVEALGIDTVAPSSNERLTFHERCGSLVKLSNSRRTAERRHPLDEFNNGVVMTNRPLKNDELFEIRLDVLVDKWSGSIEVGITTHNPSVLDFPATMTNMRSDLDVVGTIMMSGCGILTNGKGTRREYGVYNLDELTEGDRIGLIRKSNGHLHYYINGEDQGVASNETPPTIWGVVDLYGMAVKVSILDRNDPNYPNNISSPAQRARNIFRQYPDMYDEISSEEAEPVERLLFHTRCGSHAAVINNQRTAHRPNALDDFNYGVVLTNRTLRPEELFEVHIDKMVDKWAGSIEIGVTLHSPNDLDFPSTMTNMRSGTWMMTGTGVMHNGTTVIDMYGQNLDRLKAGDRVGVKRRGDGTLHFYVNGIDQGQGATGVPPNVYGVIDLYGQAAQTTIVDHTGVYQDNNLPQSDQAIMSPSSSDVSHRFSLCCGKCITIKNNSCTTVRSTGYNNAIVFSSDPLKRDEIFEIRIDQVCRVWSGSLHIGLTTLAISDTTSSSIIPASALELTSKLTWLITGSEVRKNGFVIKENYAPALERLEVGNFVGIRRVSDGTLHLYINGEDMGVAASNIPKNVFVVIDLYGPVEMITITSSCSWDASLMASQQSQSITSELAEAAEFDADEEYPNTIGFHTNHGKNIMISNGGLTADRTESYNQGIIVTSQPLRKKHMFQVRIEHLNTRWSFSLMIGVLGFPPDKYTFPVSSMSIKKSCIMIQGNAVYSSGCKIKENYGPNLDELQIGHVIGIMVDEESNLRLFFNGVDQGVAARDVPGSCYGLVDLYGICDKVTVVPNEGSGESPEPHHKDKEKAEKENMEEVLKEKQSLSESILGSVVIRPCEYAKTCSKVRSLMGIPDGFFLEQQMTCYCESCHKLRSEDLYLRRGEPPREYSVPLGWCRYILKQRQKASSFVASDKWHVAYYGTQLEVLRKILDTGDIHACSDQMGGGSILLPQSIAFTEKSRPDSSSLKQIIMSPTIRYIGCNEFSPKFKLLDPRTKKTFHVRVAFQVWLKPGSYKTGPQSLGLTDQIDPQFPNSELEWSTKEHGSVLLHGLLIKIENL
;
A
#
# COMPACT_ATOMS: atom_id res chain seq x y z
N MET A 1 -29.60 28.58 -34.92
CA MET A 1 -29.86 28.72 -33.46
C MET A 1 -28.53 28.54 -32.78
N ALA A 2 -28.19 29.35 -31.77
CA ALA A 2 -26.93 29.19 -31.03
C ALA A 2 -26.90 27.82 -30.33
N LEU A 3 -25.77 27.12 -30.39
CA LEU A 3 -25.59 25.84 -29.74
C LEU A 3 -25.60 26.03 -28.21
N LYS A 4 -26.34 25.16 -27.50
CA LYS A 4 -26.52 25.25 -26.04
C LYS A 4 -26.43 23.88 -25.39
N PHE A 5 -26.02 23.85 -24.13
CA PHE A 5 -26.22 22.71 -23.25
C PHE A 5 -27.68 22.64 -22.78
N HIS A 6 -28.16 21.42 -22.58
CA HIS A 6 -29.49 21.16 -22.07
C HIS A 6 -29.63 21.62 -20.60
N ASN A 7 -30.82 22.08 -20.20
CA ASN A 7 -31.07 22.59 -18.83
C ASN A 7 -30.90 21.52 -17.73
N ARG A 8 -31.04 20.24 -18.08
CA ARG A 8 -30.77 19.12 -17.17
C ARG A 8 -29.32 18.69 -17.33
N VAL A 9 -28.60 18.66 -16.22
CA VAL A 9 -27.16 18.37 -16.13
C VAL A 9 -26.87 17.42 -14.97
N GLY A 10 -25.62 16.96 -14.86
CA GLY A 10 -25.11 16.21 -13.72
C GLY A 10 -25.28 16.95 -12.38
N THR A 11 -25.28 16.19 -11.28
CA THR A 11 -25.59 16.72 -9.93
C THR A 11 -24.62 17.79 -9.44
N LEU A 12 -23.40 17.83 -9.99
CA LEU A 12 -22.36 18.79 -9.64
C LEU A 12 -22.07 19.77 -10.78
N VAL A 13 -23.03 20.06 -11.66
CA VAL A 13 -22.80 21.02 -12.75
C VAL A 13 -23.63 22.29 -12.57
N THR A 14 -22.98 23.43 -12.79
CA THR A 14 -23.63 24.74 -12.94
C THR A 14 -23.47 25.23 -14.38
N LEU A 15 -24.57 25.61 -15.01
CA LEU A 15 -24.56 26.25 -16.33
C LEU A 15 -24.52 27.77 -16.20
N SER A 16 -23.75 28.40 -17.09
CA SER A 16 -23.63 29.85 -17.20
C SER A 16 -23.55 30.27 -18.67
N ASN A 17 -23.41 31.57 -18.94
CA ASN A 17 -23.32 32.13 -20.29
C ASN A 17 -24.48 31.66 -21.21
N ASN A 18 -25.73 31.84 -20.76
CA ASN A 18 -26.93 31.40 -21.49
C ASN A 18 -26.95 29.90 -21.86
N ASN A 19 -26.41 29.05 -20.97
CA ASN A 19 -26.20 27.61 -21.12
C ASN A 19 -25.15 27.24 -22.19
N CYS A 20 -24.26 28.14 -22.55
CA CYS A 20 -23.14 27.83 -23.43
C CYS A 20 -21.87 27.44 -22.64
N THR A 21 -21.85 27.64 -21.33
CA THR A 21 -20.71 27.28 -20.46
C THR A 21 -21.18 26.35 -19.35
N ALA A 22 -20.50 25.21 -19.20
CA ALA A 22 -20.73 24.26 -18.12
C ALA A 22 -19.53 24.26 -17.18
N GLN A 23 -19.78 24.26 -15.87
CA GLN A 23 -18.76 24.22 -14.83
C GLN A 23 -19.10 23.15 -13.80
N ARG A 24 -18.11 22.36 -13.41
CA ARG A 24 -18.23 21.40 -12.32
C ARG A 24 -17.99 22.07 -10.96
N ASN A 25 -18.90 21.84 -10.02
CA ASN A 25 -18.90 22.35 -8.67
C ASN A 25 -17.91 21.53 -7.81
N HIS A 26 -17.13 22.20 -6.96
CA HIS A 26 -16.11 21.59 -6.08
C HIS A 26 -15.05 20.73 -6.79
N PRO A 27 -14.35 21.25 -7.83
CA PRO A 27 -13.49 20.44 -8.67
C PRO A 27 -12.25 19.87 -7.97
N THR A 28 -11.88 20.38 -6.79
CA THR A 28 -10.78 19.86 -5.96
C THR A 28 -11.20 18.80 -4.95
N GLN A 29 -12.50 18.58 -4.72
CA GLN A 29 -13.03 17.63 -3.73
C GLN A 29 -13.67 16.41 -4.39
N GLU A 30 -14.30 16.60 -5.55
CA GLU A 30 -14.88 15.53 -6.36
C GLU A 30 -14.29 15.59 -7.78
N PHE A 31 -14.38 14.50 -8.54
CA PHE A 31 -13.80 14.38 -9.89
C PHE A 31 -14.80 13.90 -10.96
N ASN A 32 -16.03 13.59 -10.57
CA ASN A 32 -17.07 13.04 -11.44
C ASN A 32 -18.39 13.82 -11.26
N ASN A 33 -19.51 13.29 -11.76
CA ASN A 33 -20.82 13.95 -11.81
C ASN A 33 -20.83 15.25 -12.66
N GLY A 34 -19.92 15.34 -13.63
CA GLY A 34 -19.67 16.51 -14.49
C GLY A 34 -20.38 16.49 -15.84
N VAL A 35 -21.36 15.60 -16.04
CA VAL A 35 -21.96 15.33 -17.35
C VAL A 35 -22.93 16.43 -17.79
N VAL A 36 -22.79 16.88 -19.05
CA VAL A 36 -23.73 17.74 -19.78
C VAL A 36 -24.02 17.17 -21.16
N MET A 37 -25.16 17.57 -21.73
CA MET A 37 -25.58 17.15 -23.08
C MET A 37 -25.98 18.35 -23.93
N SER A 38 -25.92 18.22 -25.27
CA SER A 38 -26.48 19.22 -26.17
C SER A 38 -27.98 19.36 -25.96
N ALA A 39 -28.50 20.59 -26.03
CA ALA A 39 -29.92 20.88 -25.88
C ALA A 39 -30.75 20.31 -27.04
N GLU A 40 -30.18 20.32 -28.24
CA GLU A 40 -30.78 19.81 -29.46
C GLU A 40 -29.97 18.62 -30.01
N PRO A 41 -30.59 17.71 -30.79
CA PRO A 41 -29.86 16.67 -31.50
C PRO A 41 -28.84 17.25 -32.47
N LEU A 42 -27.74 16.53 -32.67
CA LEU A 42 -26.71 16.89 -33.64
C LEU A 42 -27.26 16.89 -35.06
N GLN A 43 -26.80 17.85 -35.87
CA GLN A 43 -27.06 17.89 -37.30
C GLN A 43 -25.92 17.21 -38.05
N ASP A 44 -26.26 16.50 -39.12
CA ASP A 44 -25.25 15.79 -39.91
C ASP A 44 -24.23 16.75 -40.51
N ASN A 45 -22.96 16.36 -40.46
CA ASN A 45 -21.79 17.12 -40.90
C ASN A 45 -21.60 18.48 -40.19
N VAL A 46 -22.23 18.70 -39.03
CA VAL A 46 -22.02 19.89 -38.20
C VAL A 46 -21.31 19.48 -36.90
N PRO A 47 -20.07 19.92 -36.66
CA PRO A 47 -19.36 19.58 -35.44
C PRO A 47 -19.94 20.33 -34.23
N PHE A 48 -20.11 19.61 -33.13
CA PHE A 48 -20.39 20.18 -31.83
C PHE A 48 -19.09 20.26 -31.04
N GLU A 49 -18.52 21.46 -30.93
CA GLU A 49 -17.21 21.69 -30.30
C GLU A 49 -17.34 22.40 -28.95
N VAL A 50 -16.51 22.00 -28.00
CA VAL A 50 -16.32 22.67 -26.72
C VAL A 50 -14.85 23.00 -26.52
N ARG A 51 -14.59 24.16 -25.91
CA ARG A 51 -13.26 24.56 -25.44
C ARG A 51 -13.14 24.27 -23.96
N ILE A 52 -11.99 23.74 -23.53
CA ILE A 52 -11.65 23.59 -22.12
C ILE A 52 -11.28 24.96 -21.57
N ASP A 53 -12.07 25.52 -20.66
CA ASP A 53 -11.78 26.83 -20.07
C ASP A 53 -10.98 26.72 -18.76
N ARG A 54 -11.12 25.61 -18.04
CA ARG A 54 -10.44 25.40 -16.76
C ARG A 54 -10.19 23.92 -16.46
N LYS A 55 -8.99 23.63 -15.96
CA LYS A 55 -8.56 22.35 -15.41
C LYS A 55 -8.12 22.49 -13.94
N VAL A 56 -8.06 21.35 -13.25
CA VAL A 56 -7.54 21.20 -11.88
C VAL A 56 -6.51 20.08 -11.86
N ASN A 57 -5.50 20.20 -10.99
CA ASN A 57 -4.37 19.27 -10.96
C ASN A 57 -4.50 18.16 -9.90
N SER A 58 -5.67 18.05 -9.25
CA SER A 58 -5.91 17.12 -8.13
C SER A 58 -6.28 15.70 -8.55
N TRP A 59 -6.47 15.45 -9.85
CA TRP A 59 -7.05 14.20 -10.37
C TRP A 59 -6.35 13.72 -11.65
N SER A 60 -6.52 12.45 -12.00
CA SER A 60 -6.16 11.86 -13.30
C SER A 60 -7.37 11.87 -14.27
N GLY A 61 -7.13 11.76 -15.57
CA GLY A 61 -8.14 11.94 -16.62
C GLY A 61 -8.44 13.41 -16.92
N SER A 62 -8.92 13.74 -18.12
CA SER A 62 -9.17 15.14 -18.53
C SER A 62 -10.60 15.42 -18.93
N ILE A 63 -11.09 14.90 -20.05
CA ILE A 63 -12.42 15.20 -20.57
C ILE A 63 -12.89 14.00 -21.39
N GLU A 64 -14.18 13.67 -21.28
CA GLU A 64 -14.80 12.66 -22.13
C GLU A 64 -15.84 13.33 -23.01
N ILE A 65 -15.93 12.93 -24.28
CA ILE A 65 -16.89 13.48 -25.23
C ILE A 65 -17.46 12.37 -26.11
N GLY A 66 -18.72 12.49 -26.51
CA GLY A 66 -19.39 11.42 -27.24
C GLY A 66 -20.76 11.79 -27.77
N VAL A 67 -21.49 10.77 -28.23
CA VAL A 67 -22.89 10.87 -28.67
C VAL A 67 -23.76 9.80 -28.03
N THR A 68 -25.01 10.13 -27.74
CA THR A 68 -26.00 9.18 -27.22
C THR A 68 -27.33 9.29 -27.94
N THR A 69 -28.05 8.17 -28.04
CA THR A 69 -29.45 8.17 -28.50
C THR A 69 -30.46 8.52 -27.40
N CYS A 70 -30.02 8.57 -26.13
CA CYS A 70 -30.88 8.90 -25.00
C CYS A 70 -31.32 10.37 -25.04
N ASP A 71 -32.61 10.63 -24.78
CA ASP A 71 -33.13 11.99 -24.72
C ASP A 71 -32.78 12.66 -23.37
N PRO A 72 -32.10 13.83 -23.37
CA PRO A 72 -31.70 14.52 -22.15
C PRO A 72 -32.89 14.97 -21.28
N SER A 73 -34.10 15.05 -21.86
CA SER A 73 -35.34 15.41 -21.15
C SER A 73 -35.86 14.29 -20.27
N THR A 74 -35.59 13.02 -20.59
CA THR A 74 -36.15 11.85 -19.89
C THR A 74 -35.12 10.98 -19.20
N MET A 75 -33.85 11.05 -19.61
CA MET A 75 -32.79 10.21 -19.05
C MET A 75 -32.40 10.64 -17.61
N LYS A 76 -31.85 9.71 -16.84
CA LYS A 76 -31.09 10.02 -15.62
C LYS A 76 -29.61 10.05 -15.96
N PHE A 77 -28.94 11.15 -15.62
CA PHE A 77 -27.50 11.30 -15.86
C PHE A 77 -26.72 10.31 -14.98
N PRO A 78 -25.83 9.50 -15.56
CA PRO A 78 -24.88 8.70 -14.79
C PRO A 78 -23.79 9.59 -14.17
N ILE A 79 -22.99 9.00 -13.28
CA ILE A 79 -21.89 9.70 -12.60
C ILE A 79 -20.72 10.06 -13.53
N SER A 80 -20.61 9.42 -14.71
CA SER A 80 -19.63 9.73 -15.76
C SER A 80 -20.16 9.32 -17.14
N ALA A 81 -19.62 9.90 -18.23
CA ALA A 81 -20.01 9.58 -19.60
C ALA A 81 -19.80 8.10 -19.97
N THR A 82 -18.78 7.43 -19.45
CA THR A 82 -18.59 5.97 -19.62
C THR A 82 -19.67 5.12 -18.94
N GLY A 83 -20.43 5.72 -18.02
CA GLY A 83 -21.59 5.10 -17.36
C GLY A 83 -22.86 5.06 -18.22
N PHE A 84 -22.87 5.70 -19.39
CA PHE A 84 -24.01 5.63 -20.31
C PHE A 84 -24.16 4.23 -20.90
N ARG A 85 -25.40 3.86 -21.19
CA ARG A 85 -25.81 2.62 -21.86
C ARG A 85 -26.75 2.99 -23.01
N GLU A 86 -27.21 1.99 -23.76
CA GLU A 86 -28.26 2.14 -24.78
C GLU A 86 -27.88 3.05 -25.97
N GLY A 87 -26.94 2.60 -26.80
CA GLY A 87 -26.56 3.32 -28.02
C GLY A 87 -25.81 4.60 -27.73
N THR A 88 -24.81 4.52 -26.86
CA THR A 88 -23.92 5.63 -26.52
C THR A 88 -22.48 5.32 -26.92
N TRP A 89 -21.81 6.28 -27.55
CA TRP A 89 -20.41 6.21 -27.96
C TRP A 89 -19.63 7.36 -27.35
N VAL A 90 -18.54 7.08 -26.65
CA VAL A 90 -17.75 8.07 -25.92
C VAL A 90 -16.27 7.86 -26.19
N MET A 91 -15.54 8.93 -26.45
CA MET A 91 -14.08 8.98 -26.43
C MET A 91 -13.61 9.35 -25.03
N SER A 92 -12.75 8.52 -24.44
CA SER A 92 -12.10 8.75 -23.14
C SER A 92 -10.61 8.42 -23.29
N GLY A 93 -9.74 9.39 -23.02
CA GLY A 93 -8.32 9.31 -23.38
C GLY A 93 -8.14 9.13 -24.89
N SER A 94 -7.46 8.05 -25.29
CA SER A 94 -7.33 7.61 -26.70
C SER A 94 -8.32 6.51 -27.09
N SER A 95 -9.26 6.11 -26.24
CA SER A 95 -10.14 4.96 -26.50
C SER A 95 -11.57 5.38 -26.85
N ILE A 96 -12.19 4.63 -27.77
CA ILE A 96 -13.62 4.73 -28.09
C ILE A 96 -14.38 3.63 -27.35
N LEU A 97 -15.37 4.03 -26.57
CA LEU A 97 -16.25 3.14 -25.84
C LEU A 97 -17.65 3.14 -26.46
N ARG A 98 -18.28 1.98 -26.51
CA ARG A 98 -19.71 1.81 -26.82
C ARG A 98 -20.42 1.20 -25.63
N ASP A 99 -21.45 1.88 -25.13
CA ASP A 99 -22.26 1.45 -23.98
C ASP A 99 -21.41 1.10 -22.73
N GLY A 100 -20.29 1.81 -22.55
CA GLY A 100 -19.34 1.61 -21.45
C GLY A 100 -18.30 0.51 -21.67
N HIS A 101 -18.24 -0.10 -22.85
CA HIS A 101 -17.24 -1.11 -23.21
C HIS A 101 -16.29 -0.55 -24.28
N SER A 102 -14.99 -0.70 -24.10
CA SER A 102 -13.99 -0.30 -25.10
C SER A 102 -14.18 -1.08 -26.39
N VAL A 103 -14.22 -0.37 -27.52
CA VAL A 103 -14.30 -0.95 -28.87
C VAL A 103 -13.08 -0.61 -29.72
N ILE A 104 -12.40 0.50 -29.41
CA ILE A 104 -11.11 0.89 -30.01
C ILE A 104 -10.25 1.44 -28.88
N GLU A 105 -9.03 0.93 -28.71
CA GLU A 105 -8.16 1.32 -27.59
C GLU A 105 -7.24 2.50 -27.94
N GLU A 106 -6.84 2.60 -29.22
CA GLU A 106 -6.00 3.69 -29.76
C GLU A 106 -6.70 4.38 -30.95
N TYR A 107 -7.28 5.54 -30.69
CA TYR A 107 -7.99 6.37 -31.65
C TYR A 107 -7.59 7.84 -31.48
N GLY A 108 -7.01 8.41 -32.54
CA GLY A 108 -6.71 9.85 -32.63
C GLY A 108 -5.80 10.40 -31.52
N ALA A 109 -5.93 11.69 -31.27
CA ALA A 109 -5.25 12.39 -30.19
C ALA A 109 -5.80 11.99 -28.80
N ASP A 110 -4.92 11.88 -27.82
CA ASP A 110 -5.27 11.55 -26.45
C ASP A 110 -5.91 12.75 -25.73
N LEU A 111 -7.19 12.62 -25.35
CA LEU A 111 -7.93 13.69 -24.67
C LEU A 111 -7.35 14.05 -23.30
N ASP A 112 -6.58 13.16 -22.66
CA ASP A 112 -5.95 13.42 -21.37
C ASP A 112 -4.81 14.44 -21.46
N GLN A 113 -4.24 14.63 -22.66
CA GLN A 113 -3.16 15.57 -22.95
C GLN A 113 -3.65 16.97 -23.31
N LEU A 114 -4.95 17.18 -23.51
CA LEU A 114 -5.51 18.48 -23.88
C LEU A 114 -5.38 19.51 -22.75
N ASN A 115 -4.98 20.72 -23.09
CA ASN A 115 -4.75 21.83 -22.17
C ASN A 115 -5.91 22.83 -22.15
N GLU A 116 -5.91 23.72 -21.15
CA GLU A 116 -6.82 24.86 -21.15
C GLU A 116 -6.64 25.71 -22.42
N GLY A 117 -7.75 26.08 -23.05
CA GLY A 117 -7.79 26.78 -24.33
C GLY A 117 -7.96 25.87 -25.55
N GLU A 118 -7.65 24.57 -25.43
CA GLU A 118 -7.82 23.61 -26.53
C GLU A 118 -9.28 23.18 -26.68
N LYS A 119 -9.63 22.75 -27.90
CA LYS A 119 -11.00 22.40 -28.30
C LYS A 119 -11.11 20.92 -28.61
N VAL A 120 -12.23 20.33 -28.22
CA VAL A 120 -12.63 18.98 -28.62
C VAL A 120 -14.07 18.99 -29.11
N GLY A 121 -14.36 18.22 -30.15
CA GLY A 121 -15.67 18.17 -30.75
C GLY A 121 -16.07 16.79 -31.24
N VAL A 122 -17.36 16.66 -31.54
CA VAL A 122 -17.95 15.44 -32.08
C VAL A 122 -18.89 15.77 -33.22
N MET A 123 -18.89 14.94 -34.25
CA MET A 123 -19.67 15.12 -35.47
C MET A 123 -20.21 13.77 -35.96
N ARG A 124 -21.48 13.74 -36.35
CA ARG A 124 -22.07 12.63 -37.10
C ARG A 124 -22.11 13.00 -38.57
N THR A 125 -21.65 12.14 -39.46
CA THR A 125 -21.73 12.36 -40.91
C THR A 125 -23.07 11.89 -41.49
N THR A 126 -23.41 12.34 -42.70
CA THR A 126 -24.67 11.97 -43.38
C THR A 126 -24.83 10.47 -43.65
N ASP A 127 -23.73 9.73 -43.80
CA ASP A 127 -23.72 8.26 -43.94
C ASP A 127 -23.77 7.52 -42.59
N GLY A 128 -23.83 8.27 -41.48
CA GLY A 128 -23.97 7.72 -40.13
C GLY A 128 -22.67 7.27 -39.48
N THR A 129 -21.55 7.88 -39.85
CA THR A 129 -20.25 7.66 -39.21
C THR A 129 -19.99 8.72 -38.15
N LEU A 130 -19.40 8.32 -37.02
CA LEU A 130 -18.99 9.20 -35.93
C LEU A 130 -17.55 9.67 -36.15
N HIS A 131 -17.31 10.96 -36.01
CA HIS A 131 -15.99 11.58 -36.07
C HIS A 131 -15.77 12.43 -34.83
N PHE A 132 -14.54 12.44 -34.31
CA PHE A 132 -14.10 13.36 -33.28
C PHE A 132 -13.14 14.39 -33.85
N LEU A 133 -13.19 15.61 -33.33
CA LEU A 133 -12.34 16.72 -33.75
C LEU A 133 -11.52 17.20 -32.56
N VAL A 134 -10.25 17.49 -32.78
CA VAL A 134 -9.36 18.11 -31.79
C VAL A 134 -8.74 19.36 -32.42
N ASN A 135 -8.96 20.51 -31.79
CA ASN A 135 -8.54 21.82 -32.30
C ASN A 135 -8.98 22.08 -33.76
N GLY A 136 -10.18 21.60 -34.14
CA GLY A 136 -10.72 21.72 -35.49
C GLY A 136 -10.18 20.68 -36.50
N VAL A 137 -9.31 19.76 -36.09
CA VAL A 137 -8.76 18.69 -36.94
C VAL A 137 -9.55 17.40 -36.73
N ASP A 138 -10.13 16.87 -37.81
CA ASP A 138 -10.81 15.57 -37.83
C ASP A 138 -9.82 14.42 -37.55
N GLN A 139 -10.14 13.57 -36.57
CA GLN A 139 -9.33 12.43 -36.16
C GLN A 139 -9.67 11.15 -36.95
N GLY A 140 -10.64 11.20 -37.87
CA GLY A 140 -11.06 10.09 -38.71
C GLY A 140 -12.29 9.34 -38.17
N PRO A 141 -12.74 8.27 -38.85
CA PRO A 141 -13.98 7.58 -38.49
C PRO A 141 -13.82 6.73 -37.23
N ALA A 142 -14.60 7.03 -36.19
CA ALA A 142 -14.62 6.32 -34.91
C ALA A 142 -15.59 5.13 -34.85
N ALA A 143 -16.77 5.28 -35.45
CA ALA A 143 -17.80 4.24 -35.45
C ALA A 143 -18.78 4.44 -36.60
N ASN A 144 -19.30 3.35 -37.17
CA ASN A 144 -20.29 3.38 -38.24
C ASN A 144 -21.68 2.99 -37.74
N GLY A 145 -22.73 3.41 -38.45
CA GLY A 145 -24.12 3.03 -38.15
C GLY A 145 -24.73 3.79 -36.96
N ILE A 146 -24.28 5.01 -36.72
CA ILE A 146 -24.84 5.89 -35.69
C ILE A 146 -26.26 6.32 -36.09
N ALA A 147 -27.19 6.25 -35.14
CA ALA A 147 -28.59 6.64 -35.36
C ALA A 147 -28.71 8.11 -35.82
N ALA A 148 -29.72 8.42 -36.64
CA ALA A 148 -29.91 9.75 -37.21
C ALA A 148 -30.21 10.84 -36.16
N LYS A 149 -30.78 10.46 -35.01
CA LYS A 149 -31.06 11.38 -33.90
C LYS A 149 -30.18 11.01 -32.71
N VAL A 150 -29.11 11.78 -32.51
CA VAL A 150 -28.19 11.65 -31.36
C VAL A 150 -27.91 13.01 -30.75
N TYR A 151 -27.60 13.03 -29.46
CA TYR A 151 -27.20 14.23 -28.71
C TYR A 151 -25.71 14.13 -28.36
N ALA A 152 -24.99 15.26 -28.36
CA ALA A 152 -23.63 15.28 -27.83
C ALA A 152 -23.63 15.10 -26.31
N VAL A 153 -22.65 14.35 -25.81
CA VAL A 153 -22.40 14.12 -24.38
C VAL A 153 -21.00 14.63 -24.08
N ILE A 154 -20.86 15.43 -23.02
CA ILE A 154 -19.58 15.96 -22.55
C ILE A 154 -19.51 15.69 -21.05
N ASP A 155 -18.41 15.12 -20.58
CA ASP A 155 -18.16 14.91 -19.16
C ASP A 155 -16.89 15.65 -18.73
N MET A 156 -17.07 16.60 -17.82
CA MET A 156 -15.98 17.28 -17.13
C MET A 156 -15.42 16.37 -16.02
N TYR A 157 -14.83 15.24 -16.42
CA TYR A 157 -14.26 14.24 -15.54
C TYR A 157 -12.81 14.58 -15.14
N GLY A 158 -12.37 14.18 -13.94
CA GLY A 158 -10.97 14.31 -13.54
C GLY A 158 -10.49 15.76 -13.53
N LYS A 159 -9.49 16.06 -14.37
CA LYS A 159 -8.85 17.37 -14.47
C LYS A 159 -9.76 18.44 -15.07
N CYS A 160 -10.69 18.14 -16.00
CA CYS A 160 -11.54 19.20 -16.55
C CYS A 160 -12.56 19.69 -15.51
N ALA A 161 -12.64 21.02 -15.36
CA ALA A 161 -13.52 21.68 -14.41
C ALA A 161 -14.52 22.63 -15.10
N GLN A 162 -14.24 23.10 -16.32
CA GLN A 162 -15.11 24.01 -17.05
C GLN A 162 -14.92 23.90 -18.56
N VAL A 163 -16.03 23.94 -19.30
CA VAL A 163 -16.05 23.95 -20.77
C VAL A 163 -17.06 24.96 -21.32
N THR A 164 -16.76 25.51 -22.51
CA THR A 164 -17.66 26.41 -23.24
C THR A 164 -17.85 25.97 -24.68
N ILE A 165 -19.09 25.98 -25.17
CA ILE A 165 -19.44 25.69 -26.56
C ILE A 165 -18.84 26.75 -27.49
N VAL A 166 -18.27 26.30 -28.60
CA VAL A 166 -17.73 27.17 -29.65
C VAL A 166 -18.73 27.24 -30.80
N ASP A 167 -19.35 28.41 -31.02
CA ASP A 167 -20.29 28.62 -32.14
C ASP A 167 -19.51 28.82 -33.45
N ASN A 168 -19.56 27.84 -34.35
CA ASN A 168 -19.09 27.96 -35.73
C ASN A 168 -20.30 28.25 -36.66
N ALA A 169 -20.76 29.49 -36.72
CA ALA A 169 -21.78 29.90 -37.70
C ALA A 169 -21.14 30.34 -39.03
N PRO A 170 -21.64 29.90 -40.19
CA PRO A 170 -21.15 30.35 -41.50
C PRO A 170 -21.74 31.72 -41.89
N GLY A 171 -20.91 32.78 -41.86
CA GLY A 171 -20.95 33.98 -42.71
C GLY A 171 -21.95 35.12 -42.40
N THR A 172 -21.44 36.31 -42.07
CA THR A 172 -21.86 37.62 -42.63
C THR A 172 -20.78 38.68 -42.34
N ASN A 173 -20.15 39.19 -43.40
CA ASN A 173 -19.17 40.28 -43.35
C ASN A 173 -19.84 41.61 -42.99
N GLN A 174 -19.24 42.38 -42.09
CA GLN A 174 -19.12 43.83 -42.24
C GLN A 174 -17.84 44.32 -41.55
N GLU A 175 -17.12 45.12 -42.32
CA GLU A 175 -15.70 45.45 -42.22
C GLU A 175 -15.38 46.28 -40.97
N ASN A 176 -14.28 45.91 -40.31
CA ASN A 176 -13.45 46.89 -39.64
C ASN A 176 -11.99 46.50 -39.85
N ASP A 177 -11.28 47.37 -40.56
CA ASP A 177 -9.86 47.28 -40.86
C ASP A 177 -9.04 46.93 -39.62
N GLY A 178 -8.29 45.85 -39.75
CA GLY A 178 -7.42 45.32 -38.72
C GLY A 178 -6.95 43.93 -39.12
N ILE A 179 -6.18 43.84 -40.21
CA ILE A 179 -5.30 42.71 -40.42
C ILE A 179 -4.44 42.63 -39.16
N SER A 180 -4.77 41.74 -38.22
CA SER A 180 -3.88 41.42 -37.11
C SER A 180 -2.64 40.84 -37.77
N ASN A 181 -1.60 41.65 -37.68
CA ASN A 181 -0.26 41.36 -38.16
C ASN A 181 0.31 40.10 -37.51
N ASP A 182 -0.36 39.39 -36.61
CA ASP A 182 0.30 38.43 -35.73
C ASP A 182 0.57 37.07 -36.41
N VAL A 183 -0.30 36.56 -37.29
CA VAL A 183 -0.06 35.26 -37.96
C VAL A 183 0.88 35.41 -39.16
N ALA A 184 0.72 36.48 -39.93
CA ALA A 184 1.65 36.81 -41.02
C ALA A 184 3.01 37.25 -40.49
N SER A 185 3.07 37.95 -39.34
CA SER A 185 4.35 38.28 -38.68
C SER A 185 4.94 37.10 -37.94
N GLN A 186 4.17 36.13 -37.43
CA GLN A 186 4.74 34.90 -36.85
C GLN A 186 5.36 34.01 -37.92
N LEU A 187 4.66 33.76 -39.03
CA LEU A 187 5.21 33.00 -40.16
C LEU A 187 6.36 33.77 -40.82
N ALA A 188 6.28 35.10 -40.94
CA ALA A 188 7.39 35.91 -41.45
C ALA A 188 8.55 35.98 -40.45
N ASN A 189 8.32 36.01 -39.14
CA ASN A 189 9.39 36.02 -38.13
C ASN A 189 10.05 34.65 -38.01
N GLU A 190 9.32 33.54 -38.09
CA GLU A 190 9.92 32.21 -38.17
C GLU A 190 10.74 32.04 -39.44
N PHE A 191 10.22 32.48 -40.59
CA PHE A 191 10.94 32.43 -41.85
C PHE A 191 12.16 33.38 -41.88
N LEU A 192 12.04 34.59 -41.34
CA LEU A 192 13.14 35.56 -41.20
C LEU A 192 14.16 35.12 -40.15
N THR A 193 13.76 34.43 -39.09
CA THR A 193 14.68 33.87 -38.08
C THR A 193 15.44 32.68 -38.65
N GLN A 194 14.78 31.80 -39.41
CA GLN A 194 15.43 30.72 -40.14
C GLN A 194 16.39 31.25 -41.22
N LEU A 195 15.97 32.26 -41.99
CA LEU A 195 16.79 32.90 -43.02
C LEU A 195 17.97 33.70 -42.41
N SER A 196 17.74 34.40 -41.29
CA SER A 196 18.79 35.09 -40.51
C SER A 196 19.80 34.10 -39.94
N ASN A 197 19.34 32.97 -39.39
CA ASN A 197 20.24 31.92 -38.89
C ASN A 197 21.04 31.26 -40.02
N GLN A 198 20.45 31.04 -41.20
CA GLN A 198 21.19 30.59 -42.38
C GLN A 198 22.20 31.63 -42.87
N ILE A 199 21.80 32.90 -43.01
CA ILE A 199 22.67 33.99 -43.47
C ILE A 199 23.84 34.22 -42.51
N VAL A 200 23.62 34.21 -41.19
CA VAL A 200 24.68 34.35 -40.19
C VAL A 200 25.61 33.13 -40.18
N ASN A 201 25.08 31.91 -40.31
CA ASN A 201 25.91 30.71 -40.40
C ASN A 201 26.75 30.67 -41.70
N ASP A 202 26.21 31.13 -42.82
CA ASP A 202 26.92 31.23 -44.09
C ASP A 202 27.92 32.41 -44.12
N LEU A 203 27.61 33.54 -43.47
CA LEU A 203 28.55 34.65 -43.26
C LEU A 203 29.71 34.22 -42.34
N THR A 204 29.45 33.45 -41.29
CA THR A 204 30.49 32.96 -40.36
C THR A 204 31.43 31.97 -41.06
N ARG A 205 30.89 31.08 -41.91
CA ARG A 205 31.69 30.18 -42.77
C ARG A 205 32.51 30.92 -43.83
N ASN A 206 31.98 32.00 -44.40
CA ASN A 206 32.68 32.80 -45.41
C ASN A 206 33.73 33.76 -44.82
N VAL A 207 33.58 34.19 -43.56
CA VAL A 207 34.58 35.01 -42.85
C VAL A 207 35.80 34.19 -42.44
N GLU A 208 35.62 32.92 -42.05
CA GLU A 208 36.74 31.99 -41.81
C GLU A 208 37.52 31.63 -43.09
N ALA A 209 36.88 31.69 -44.26
CA ALA A 209 37.51 31.42 -45.55
C ALA A 209 38.28 32.62 -46.17
N LEU A 210 38.06 33.85 -45.68
CA LEU A 210 38.63 35.08 -46.26
C LEU A 210 39.67 35.80 -45.40
N GLY A 211 39.93 35.35 -44.16
CA GLY A 211 41.06 35.83 -43.36
C GLY A 211 41.12 37.35 -43.14
N ILE A 212 39.97 38.00 -42.95
CA ILE A 212 39.92 39.43 -42.61
C ILE A 212 39.57 39.59 -41.13
N ASP A 213 40.53 40.11 -40.37
CA ASP A 213 40.44 40.43 -38.95
C ASP A 213 39.37 41.52 -38.68
N THR A 214 38.19 41.12 -38.25
CA THR A 214 37.26 42.00 -37.50
C THR A 214 37.14 41.49 -36.08
N VAL A 215 37.73 42.24 -35.15
CA VAL A 215 37.69 42.16 -33.67
C VAL A 215 36.92 40.95 -33.12
N ALA A 216 37.63 39.84 -32.96
CA ALA A 216 37.14 38.65 -32.29
C ALA A 216 36.76 38.99 -30.83
N PRO A 217 35.56 38.59 -30.35
CA PRO A 217 35.32 38.54 -28.91
C PRO A 217 36.31 37.53 -28.32
N SER A 218 36.98 37.94 -27.25
CA SER A 218 38.17 37.28 -26.71
C SER A 218 38.05 35.74 -26.66
N SER A 219 39.00 35.06 -27.30
CA SER A 219 39.05 33.60 -27.49
C SER A 219 39.13 32.75 -26.21
N ASN A 220 39.06 33.38 -25.01
CA ASN A 220 39.23 32.79 -23.69
C ASN A 220 38.03 33.00 -22.73
N GLU A 221 36.85 33.35 -23.23
CA GLU A 221 35.67 33.47 -22.34
C GLU A 221 35.21 32.11 -21.79
N ARG A 222 35.17 32.04 -20.45
CA ARG A 222 34.68 30.90 -19.65
C ARG A 222 33.22 30.62 -19.98
N LEU A 223 32.88 29.34 -20.12
CA LEU A 223 31.51 28.92 -20.42
C LEU A 223 30.57 29.28 -19.26
N THR A 224 29.51 30.03 -19.56
CA THR A 224 28.46 30.44 -18.61
C THR A 224 27.08 30.25 -19.25
N PHE A 225 26.00 30.36 -18.48
CA PHE A 225 24.65 30.48 -19.03
C PHE A 225 24.47 31.87 -19.66
N HIS A 226 23.79 31.91 -20.80
CA HIS A 226 23.41 33.12 -21.51
C HIS A 226 22.48 33.99 -20.64
N GLU A 227 22.53 35.31 -20.81
CA GLU A 227 21.72 36.24 -20.00
C GLU A 227 20.22 36.10 -20.25
N ARG A 228 19.83 35.79 -21.49
CA ARG A 228 18.45 35.41 -21.84
C ARG A 228 18.24 33.93 -21.57
N CYS A 229 17.14 33.62 -20.87
CA CYS A 229 16.73 32.28 -20.45
C CYS A 229 15.20 32.24 -20.27
N GLY A 230 14.65 31.07 -19.93
CA GLY A 230 13.22 30.87 -19.65
C GLY A 230 12.68 31.80 -18.55
N SER A 231 11.38 32.10 -18.63
CA SER A 231 10.70 33.10 -17.80
C SER A 231 10.81 32.85 -16.29
N LEU A 232 10.98 31.60 -15.88
CA LEU A 232 11.10 31.20 -14.48
C LEU A 232 12.53 30.89 -14.04
N VAL A 233 13.54 31.32 -14.77
CA VAL A 233 14.93 31.11 -14.38
C VAL A 233 15.49 32.29 -13.56
N LYS A 234 16.29 31.97 -12.56
CA LYS A 234 17.17 32.88 -11.84
C LYS A 234 18.62 32.44 -12.04
N LEU A 235 19.40 33.26 -12.73
CA LEU A 235 20.84 33.05 -12.86
C LEU A 235 21.57 33.64 -11.67
N SER A 236 22.53 32.88 -11.14
CA SER A 236 23.40 33.28 -10.03
C SER A 236 24.83 32.77 -10.26
N ASN A 237 25.73 33.03 -9.29
CA ASN A 237 27.13 32.60 -9.36
C ASN A 237 27.82 33.04 -10.67
N SER A 238 27.74 34.34 -10.98
CA SER A 238 28.26 34.90 -12.24
C SER A 238 27.73 34.20 -13.50
N ARG A 239 26.44 33.86 -13.51
CA ARG A 239 25.74 33.10 -14.57
C ARG A 239 26.24 31.66 -14.75
N ARG A 240 26.86 31.06 -13.74
CA ARG A 240 27.20 29.62 -13.76
C ARG A 240 26.17 28.74 -13.09
N THR A 241 25.21 29.30 -12.36
CA THR A 241 24.18 28.54 -11.66
C THR A 241 22.82 29.01 -12.13
N ALA A 242 21.98 28.07 -12.58
CA ALA A 242 20.61 28.31 -12.98
C ALA A 242 19.68 27.67 -11.94
N GLU A 243 18.69 28.44 -11.49
CA GLU A 243 17.72 28.01 -10.49
C GLU A 243 16.31 28.37 -10.96
N ARG A 244 15.41 27.40 -10.97
CA ARG A 244 14.00 27.58 -11.33
C ARG A 244 13.24 28.20 -10.16
N ARG A 245 12.50 29.27 -10.44
CA ARG A 245 11.68 30.00 -9.46
C ARG A 245 10.39 29.23 -9.20
N HIS A 246 9.89 29.33 -7.97
CA HIS A 246 8.64 28.69 -7.54
C HIS A 246 8.59 27.18 -7.84
N PRO A 247 9.59 26.39 -7.42
CA PRO A 247 9.71 24.98 -7.82
C PRO A 247 8.58 24.07 -7.31
N LEU A 248 7.80 24.54 -6.33
CA LEU A 248 6.62 23.85 -5.83
C LEU A 248 5.35 24.20 -6.62
N ASP A 249 5.29 25.33 -7.33
CA ASP A 249 4.07 25.81 -7.98
C ASP A 249 4.04 25.42 -9.46
N GLU A 250 5.19 25.46 -10.13
CA GLU A 250 5.36 25.09 -11.54
C GLU A 250 6.46 24.02 -11.70
N PHE A 251 6.52 23.34 -12.85
CA PHE A 251 7.48 22.25 -13.13
C PHE A 251 8.25 22.40 -14.45
N ASN A 252 8.02 23.45 -15.23
CA ASN A 252 8.66 23.71 -16.53
C ASN A 252 9.02 25.21 -16.65
N ASN A 253 9.24 25.73 -17.88
CA ASN A 253 9.71 27.10 -18.16
C ASN A 253 11.13 27.41 -17.64
N GLY A 254 11.92 26.36 -17.42
CA GLY A 254 13.25 26.39 -16.80
C GLY A 254 14.43 26.31 -17.76
N VAL A 255 14.25 26.70 -19.04
CA VAL A 255 15.26 26.50 -20.08
C VAL A 255 16.41 27.50 -19.98
N VAL A 256 17.65 27.00 -19.99
CA VAL A 256 18.88 27.80 -20.09
C VAL A 256 19.79 27.29 -21.20
N MET A 257 20.58 28.20 -21.76
CA MET A 257 21.53 27.91 -22.83
C MET A 257 22.90 28.47 -22.51
N THR A 258 23.94 27.87 -23.07
CA THR A 258 25.32 28.40 -23.00
C THR A 258 25.44 29.79 -23.64
N ASN A 259 26.31 30.63 -23.09
CA ASN A 259 26.47 32.03 -23.52
C ASN A 259 27.10 32.18 -24.92
N ARG A 260 27.75 31.13 -25.42
CA ARG A 260 28.38 31.06 -26.74
C ARG A 260 28.26 29.64 -27.30
N PRO A 261 28.44 29.43 -28.62
CA PRO A 261 28.53 28.09 -29.19
C PRO A 261 29.62 27.25 -28.52
N LEU A 262 29.36 25.94 -28.44
CA LEU A 262 30.32 24.94 -27.96
C LEU A 262 31.38 24.70 -29.05
N LYS A 263 32.65 24.65 -28.64
CA LYS A 263 33.75 24.25 -29.53
C LYS A 263 33.79 22.73 -29.66
N ASN A 264 34.44 22.24 -30.72
CA ASN A 264 34.71 20.80 -30.83
C ASN A 264 35.55 20.33 -29.67
N ASP A 265 35.22 19.15 -29.17
CA ASP A 265 35.91 18.48 -28.06
C ASP A 265 35.87 19.28 -26.73
N GLU A 266 35.04 20.33 -26.63
CA GLU A 266 34.79 21.09 -25.42
C GLU A 266 33.69 20.42 -24.56
N LEU A 267 34.00 20.15 -23.29
CA LEU A 267 33.04 19.59 -22.35
C LEU A 267 32.17 20.69 -21.74
N PHE A 268 30.87 20.59 -22.01
CA PHE A 268 29.85 21.30 -21.25
C PHE A 268 29.31 20.35 -20.18
N GLU A 269 29.66 20.58 -18.91
CA GLU A 269 29.24 19.75 -17.78
C GLU A 269 28.49 20.57 -16.75
N ILE A 270 27.39 20.02 -16.25
CA ILE A 270 26.59 20.56 -15.16
C ILE A 270 26.53 19.58 -13.98
N ARG A 271 26.32 20.11 -12.78
CA ARG A 271 25.96 19.35 -11.58
C ARG A 271 24.53 19.66 -11.17
N LEU A 272 23.79 18.62 -10.82
CA LEU A 272 22.49 18.74 -10.15
C LEU A 272 22.71 19.23 -8.72
N ASP A 273 22.21 20.42 -8.39
CA ASP A 273 22.42 21.03 -7.07
C ASP A 273 21.21 20.85 -6.13
N VAL A 274 19.99 20.91 -6.68
CA VAL A 274 18.74 20.79 -5.90
C VAL A 274 17.66 20.10 -6.72
N LEU A 275 16.99 19.12 -6.10
CA LEU A 275 15.83 18.41 -6.62
C LEU A 275 14.60 18.60 -5.71
N VAL A 276 13.40 18.43 -6.26
CA VAL A 276 12.13 18.35 -5.50
C VAL A 276 11.39 17.08 -5.84
N ASP A 277 10.71 16.49 -4.86
CA ASP A 277 9.99 15.21 -4.96
C ASP A 277 8.52 15.36 -5.38
N LYS A 278 8.05 16.59 -5.64
CA LYS A 278 6.67 16.88 -6.02
C LYS A 278 6.32 16.47 -7.45
N TRP A 279 7.29 16.48 -8.35
CA TRP A 279 7.07 16.35 -9.80
C TRP A 279 7.75 15.09 -10.34
N SER A 280 7.25 14.53 -11.43
CA SER A 280 7.86 13.42 -12.15
C SER A 280 8.74 13.92 -13.30
N GLY A 281 9.80 13.18 -13.64
CA GLY A 281 10.81 13.57 -14.63
C GLY A 281 11.88 14.46 -13.99
N SER A 282 13.17 14.22 -14.23
CA SER A 282 14.22 14.89 -13.45
C SER A 282 14.83 16.11 -14.12
N ILE A 283 15.30 16.00 -15.37
CA ILE A 283 16.03 17.04 -16.10
C ILE A 283 16.18 16.61 -17.56
N GLU A 284 16.22 17.58 -18.48
CA GLU A 284 16.60 17.33 -19.88
C GLU A 284 17.83 18.15 -20.24
N VAL A 285 18.76 17.55 -20.97
CA VAL A 285 20.03 18.20 -21.34
C VAL A 285 20.34 17.90 -22.79
N GLY A 286 20.85 18.88 -23.53
CA GLY A 286 21.23 18.64 -24.91
C GLY A 286 21.84 19.82 -25.63
N ILE A 287 21.63 19.86 -26.95
CA ILE A 287 22.20 20.86 -27.85
C ILE A 287 21.14 21.42 -28.80
N THR A 288 21.34 22.65 -29.26
CA THR A 288 20.51 23.26 -30.30
C THR A 288 21.34 24.14 -31.23
N THR A 289 20.85 24.31 -32.46
CA THR A 289 21.38 25.26 -33.45
C THR A 289 20.77 26.66 -33.31
N HIS A 290 19.77 26.82 -32.44
CA HIS A 290 19.06 28.09 -32.28
C HIS A 290 19.90 29.06 -31.46
N ASN A 291 20.02 30.29 -31.92
CA ASN A 291 20.83 31.30 -31.24
C ASN A 291 20.06 31.88 -30.03
N PRO A 292 20.60 31.80 -28.80
CA PRO A 292 19.92 32.27 -27.59
C PRO A 292 19.68 33.79 -27.56
N SER A 293 20.38 34.56 -28.40
CA SER A 293 20.19 36.02 -28.57
C SER A 293 18.99 36.39 -29.44
N VAL A 294 18.38 35.45 -30.17
CA VAL A 294 17.15 35.68 -30.95
C VAL A 294 16.06 34.64 -30.70
N LEU A 295 16.34 33.57 -29.94
CA LEU A 295 15.35 32.56 -29.55
C LEU A 295 14.33 33.10 -28.54
N ASP A 296 13.05 32.87 -28.82
CA ASP A 296 11.97 32.92 -27.82
C ASP A 296 11.93 31.57 -27.07
N PHE A 297 12.22 31.61 -25.77
CA PHE A 297 12.38 30.39 -24.97
C PHE A 297 11.03 29.68 -24.76
N PRO A 298 10.89 28.41 -25.18
CA PRO A 298 9.67 27.64 -24.95
C PRO A 298 9.56 27.15 -23.50
N ALA A 299 8.39 26.60 -23.14
CA ALA A 299 8.18 25.99 -21.83
C ALA A 299 9.07 24.76 -21.59
N THR A 300 9.40 24.03 -22.65
CA THR A 300 10.42 22.98 -22.68
C THR A 300 11.07 22.95 -24.06
N MET A 301 12.37 22.64 -24.12
CA MET A 301 13.11 22.55 -25.38
C MET A 301 12.72 21.35 -26.24
N THR A 302 12.11 20.34 -25.63
CA THR A 302 11.59 19.16 -26.34
C THR A 302 10.38 19.51 -27.23
N ASN A 303 9.68 20.62 -26.97
CA ASN A 303 8.56 21.08 -27.81
C ASN A 303 9.00 21.77 -29.12
N MET A 304 10.29 22.00 -29.32
CA MET A 304 10.80 22.63 -30.55
C MET A 304 10.77 21.63 -31.71
N ARG A 305 9.71 21.70 -32.51
CA ARG A 305 9.54 20.92 -33.75
C ARG A 305 10.06 21.74 -34.93
N SER A 306 10.77 21.10 -35.84
CA SER A 306 11.10 21.69 -37.15
C SER A 306 10.40 20.88 -38.25
N ASP A 307 9.69 21.56 -39.14
CA ASP A 307 8.96 20.93 -40.26
C ASP A 307 9.87 20.52 -41.43
N LEU A 308 11.15 20.87 -41.38
CA LEU A 308 12.18 20.46 -42.34
C LEU A 308 13.10 19.39 -41.71
N ASP A 309 13.58 18.45 -42.54
CA ASP A 309 14.52 17.35 -42.21
C ASP A 309 15.92 17.82 -41.73
N VAL A 310 16.05 19.08 -41.28
CA VAL A 310 17.30 19.63 -40.73
C VAL A 310 17.32 19.43 -39.21
N VAL A 311 18.38 18.78 -38.72
CA VAL A 311 18.62 18.56 -37.28
C VAL A 311 18.79 19.90 -36.57
N GLY A 312 17.79 20.32 -35.79
CA GLY A 312 17.72 21.63 -35.15
C GLY A 312 18.08 21.59 -33.66
N THR A 313 17.49 20.65 -32.92
CA THR A 313 17.65 20.48 -31.46
C THR A 313 17.75 18.99 -31.13
N ILE A 314 18.71 18.59 -30.29
CA ILE A 314 18.88 17.22 -29.81
C ILE A 314 18.92 17.24 -28.28
N MET A 315 18.00 16.56 -27.62
CA MET A 315 17.87 16.50 -26.16
C MET A 315 17.93 15.05 -25.66
N MET A 316 18.59 14.82 -24.53
CA MET A 316 18.43 13.61 -23.73
C MET A 316 17.35 13.87 -22.67
N SER A 317 16.36 12.99 -22.60
CA SER A 317 15.27 13.00 -21.61
C SER A 317 15.01 11.56 -21.16
N GLY A 318 15.04 11.32 -19.86
CA GLY A 318 15.05 9.97 -19.29
C GLY A 318 16.22 9.14 -19.84
N CYS A 319 15.93 8.00 -20.47
CA CYS A 319 16.90 7.17 -21.17
C CYS A 319 16.93 7.40 -22.71
N GLY A 320 16.13 8.33 -23.24
CA GLY A 320 15.98 8.53 -24.68
C GLY A 320 16.73 9.74 -25.24
N ILE A 321 17.00 9.73 -26.54
CA ILE A 321 17.43 10.90 -27.33
C ILE A 321 16.29 11.35 -28.24
N LEU A 322 15.90 12.60 -28.09
CA LEU A 322 14.93 13.29 -28.93
C LEU A 322 15.64 14.24 -29.88
N THR A 323 15.29 14.20 -31.15
CA THR A 323 15.74 15.15 -32.17
C THR A 323 14.53 15.89 -32.72
N ASN A 324 14.52 17.22 -32.60
CA ASN A 324 13.41 18.11 -32.99
C ASN A 324 12.06 17.68 -32.37
N GLY A 325 12.09 17.25 -31.11
CA GLY A 325 10.93 16.76 -30.37
C GLY A 325 10.45 15.36 -30.76
N LYS A 326 11.13 14.67 -31.69
CA LYS A 326 10.83 13.27 -32.06
C LYS A 326 11.87 12.34 -31.45
N GLY A 327 11.43 11.27 -30.79
CA GLY A 327 12.34 10.26 -30.23
C GLY A 327 13.12 9.52 -31.32
N THR A 328 14.40 9.88 -31.51
CA THR A 328 15.30 9.25 -32.48
C THR A 328 16.02 8.03 -31.92
N ARG A 329 16.16 7.98 -30.60
CA ARG A 329 16.71 6.82 -29.90
C ARG A 329 15.91 6.61 -28.63
N ARG A 330 15.19 5.49 -28.54
CA ARG A 330 14.37 5.19 -27.36
C ARG A 330 15.22 4.89 -26.12
N GLU A 331 16.44 4.39 -26.32
CA GLU A 331 17.39 4.04 -25.27
C GLU A 331 18.84 4.40 -25.64
N TYR A 332 19.44 5.20 -24.79
CA TYR A 332 20.76 5.77 -24.95
C TYR A 332 21.51 5.76 -23.62
N GLY A 333 22.71 5.20 -23.64
CA GLY A 333 23.54 5.04 -22.43
C GLY A 333 23.04 3.96 -21.49
N VAL A 334 23.68 3.91 -20.31
CA VAL A 334 23.34 2.99 -19.22
C VAL A 334 22.58 3.72 -18.10
N TYR A 335 22.65 5.05 -18.07
CA TYR A 335 21.97 5.89 -17.08
C TYR A 335 20.67 6.45 -17.64
N ASN A 336 19.64 6.44 -16.80
CA ASN A 336 18.41 7.18 -16.99
C ASN A 336 18.53 8.53 -16.26
N LEU A 337 18.28 9.64 -16.95
CA LEU A 337 18.35 10.96 -16.30
C LEU A 337 17.37 11.05 -15.12
N ASP A 338 16.20 10.39 -15.19
CA ASP A 338 15.17 10.41 -14.14
C ASP A 338 15.61 9.77 -12.81
N GLU A 339 16.70 9.00 -12.83
CA GLU A 339 17.25 8.32 -11.66
C GLU A 339 18.40 9.09 -11.01
N LEU A 340 18.80 10.23 -11.58
CA LEU A 340 19.90 11.04 -11.06
C LEU A 340 19.51 11.78 -9.79
N THR A 341 20.49 11.91 -8.89
CA THR A 341 20.35 12.51 -7.56
C THR A 341 21.18 13.79 -7.42
N GLU A 342 20.92 14.57 -6.37
CA GLU A 342 21.71 15.78 -6.07
C GLU A 342 23.20 15.43 -5.94
N GLY A 343 24.03 16.16 -6.68
CA GLY A 343 25.47 15.93 -6.78
C GLY A 343 25.91 15.18 -8.04
N ASP A 344 25.00 14.48 -8.74
CA ASP A 344 25.31 13.83 -10.01
C ASP A 344 25.60 14.85 -11.11
N ARG A 345 26.44 14.44 -12.06
CA ARG A 345 26.97 15.29 -13.14
C ARG A 345 26.52 14.82 -14.51
N ILE A 346 26.12 15.76 -15.34
CA ILE A 346 25.71 15.52 -16.72
C ILE A 346 26.59 16.40 -17.61
N GLY A 347 27.33 15.77 -18.52
CA GLY A 347 28.21 16.41 -19.47
C GLY A 347 27.84 16.07 -20.91
N LEU A 348 28.20 16.94 -21.84
CA LEU A 348 28.12 16.66 -23.27
C LEU A 348 29.30 17.24 -24.04
N ILE A 349 29.70 16.54 -25.10
CA ILE A 349 30.79 16.92 -26.01
C ILE A 349 30.34 16.68 -27.44
N ARG A 350 30.47 17.70 -28.29
CA ARG A 350 30.51 17.53 -29.74
C ARG A 350 31.95 17.23 -30.15
N LYS A 351 32.21 16.00 -30.59
CA LYS A 351 33.55 15.60 -31.04
C LYS A 351 33.88 16.24 -32.39
N SER A 352 35.16 16.40 -32.68
CA SER A 352 35.65 16.94 -33.96
C SER A 352 35.17 16.19 -35.21
N ASN A 353 34.80 14.91 -35.07
CA ASN A 353 34.18 14.11 -36.13
C ASN A 353 32.67 14.38 -36.34
N GLY A 354 32.07 15.32 -35.59
CA GLY A 354 30.66 15.67 -35.69
C GLY A 354 29.72 14.80 -34.84
N HIS A 355 30.25 13.87 -34.04
CA HIS A 355 29.45 13.04 -33.16
C HIS A 355 29.16 13.73 -31.83
N LEU A 356 27.94 13.59 -31.32
CA LEU A 356 27.56 14.03 -29.97
C LEU A 356 27.70 12.88 -28.98
N HIS A 357 28.31 13.13 -27.83
CA HIS A 357 28.42 12.20 -26.71
C HIS A 357 27.91 12.87 -25.43
N TYR A 358 27.23 12.12 -24.58
CA TYR A 358 26.94 12.51 -23.20
C TYR A 358 27.87 11.77 -22.24
N TYR A 359 28.16 12.42 -21.12
CA TYR A 359 28.98 11.91 -20.03
C TYR A 359 28.18 12.00 -18.74
N ILE A 360 27.86 10.88 -18.10
CA ILE A 360 27.15 10.87 -16.81
C ILE A 360 28.14 10.47 -15.73
N ASN A 361 28.32 11.33 -14.73
CA ASN A 361 29.31 11.15 -13.67
C ASN A 361 30.75 10.92 -14.15
N GLY A 362 31.06 11.36 -15.38
CA GLY A 362 32.36 11.20 -16.04
C GLY A 362 32.47 9.97 -16.96
N GLU A 363 31.44 9.12 -17.06
CA GLU A 363 31.41 7.96 -17.95
C GLU A 363 30.76 8.30 -19.31
N ASP A 364 31.47 8.04 -20.42
CA ASP A 364 30.98 8.24 -21.80
C ASP A 364 29.83 7.26 -22.09
N GLN A 365 28.66 7.78 -22.44
CA GLN A 365 27.46 6.99 -22.74
C GLN A 365 27.39 6.51 -24.20
N GLY A 366 28.42 6.80 -25.00
CA GLY A 366 28.49 6.46 -26.42
C GLY A 366 27.92 7.54 -27.33
N VAL A 367 27.82 7.25 -28.63
CA VAL A 367 27.38 8.25 -29.63
C VAL A 367 25.87 8.47 -29.55
N ALA A 368 25.43 9.68 -29.21
CA ALA A 368 24.02 10.08 -29.17
C ALA A 368 23.47 10.43 -30.56
N SER A 369 24.27 11.13 -31.36
CA SER A 369 23.97 11.46 -32.76
C SER A 369 25.27 11.47 -33.56
N ASN A 370 25.21 10.89 -34.77
CA ASN A 370 26.36 10.82 -35.69
C ASN A 370 26.53 12.11 -36.51
N GLU A 371 25.47 12.91 -36.64
CA GLU A 371 25.46 14.10 -37.49
C GLU A 371 24.96 15.30 -36.69
N THR A 372 25.89 16.02 -36.06
CA THR A 372 25.57 17.30 -35.41
C THR A 372 26.12 18.48 -36.21
N PRO A 373 25.32 19.56 -36.39
CA PRO A 373 25.79 20.78 -37.03
C PRO A 373 27.03 21.39 -36.33
N PRO A 374 27.90 22.12 -37.04
CA PRO A 374 29.14 22.66 -36.46
C PRO A 374 28.90 23.76 -35.41
N THR A 375 27.85 24.57 -35.59
CA THR A 375 27.51 25.65 -34.67
C THR A 375 26.34 25.23 -33.79
N ILE A 376 26.62 24.90 -32.54
CA ILE A 376 25.63 24.42 -31.57
C ILE A 376 25.82 25.09 -30.20
N TRP A 377 24.73 25.27 -29.48
CA TRP A 377 24.72 25.73 -28.08
C TRP A 377 24.31 24.57 -27.17
N GLY A 378 24.96 24.45 -26.02
CA GLY A 378 24.50 23.58 -24.94
C GLY A 378 23.23 24.13 -24.30
N VAL A 379 22.31 23.22 -23.96
CA VAL A 379 20.96 23.49 -23.46
C VAL A 379 20.71 22.65 -22.21
N VAL A 380 20.08 23.25 -21.20
CA VAL A 380 19.59 22.56 -20.02
C VAL A 380 18.15 22.99 -19.77
N ASP A 381 17.27 22.02 -19.64
CA ASP A 381 15.87 22.22 -19.28
C ASP A 381 15.66 21.79 -17.83
N LEU A 382 15.47 22.77 -16.94
CA LEU A 382 15.11 22.52 -15.54
C LEU A 382 13.64 22.11 -15.45
N TYR A 383 13.36 20.89 -15.87
CA TYR A 383 12.04 20.28 -15.94
C TYR A 383 11.79 19.35 -14.75
N GLY A 384 10.54 19.25 -14.30
CA GLY A 384 10.10 18.31 -13.27
C GLY A 384 10.82 18.54 -11.94
N MET A 385 11.58 17.52 -11.49
CA MET A 385 12.26 17.51 -10.20
C MET A 385 13.43 18.49 -10.13
N ALA A 386 14.15 18.77 -11.23
CA ALA A 386 15.31 19.66 -11.19
C ALA A 386 14.91 21.10 -10.87
N VAL A 387 15.48 21.61 -9.78
CA VAL A 387 15.31 22.99 -9.36
C VAL A 387 16.54 23.81 -9.66
N LYS A 388 17.74 23.25 -9.44
CA LYS A 388 18.98 24.01 -9.51
C LYS A 388 20.12 23.19 -10.10
N VAL A 389 20.89 23.83 -11.00
CA VAL A 389 22.09 23.25 -11.59
C VAL A 389 23.21 24.27 -11.68
N SER A 390 24.45 23.79 -11.65
CA SER A 390 25.64 24.62 -11.83
C SER A 390 26.55 24.05 -12.90
N ILE A 391 27.00 24.89 -13.85
CA ILE A 391 28.06 24.54 -14.80
C ILE A 391 29.33 24.27 -14.01
N LEU A 392 29.99 23.15 -14.26
CA LEU A 392 31.30 22.81 -13.73
C LEU A 392 32.40 23.20 -14.72
N ASP A 393 33.56 23.58 -14.19
CA ASP A 393 34.75 23.89 -14.99
C ASP A 393 35.88 23.01 -14.47
N ARG A 394 36.46 22.20 -15.36
CA ARG A 394 37.58 21.30 -15.04
C ARG A 394 38.81 22.03 -14.52
N ASN A 395 38.94 23.32 -14.84
CA ASN A 395 40.05 24.17 -14.38
C ASN A 395 39.77 24.84 -13.02
N ASP A 396 38.60 24.63 -12.42
CA ASP A 396 38.26 25.15 -11.10
C ASP A 396 39.00 24.34 -10.01
N PRO A 397 39.73 24.97 -9.07
CA PRO A 397 40.42 24.25 -7.99
C PRO A 397 39.47 23.46 -7.07
N ASN A 398 38.17 23.79 -7.08
CA ASN A 398 37.12 23.04 -6.39
C ASN A 398 36.41 22.00 -7.28
N TYR A 399 36.93 21.72 -8.48
CA TYR A 399 36.39 20.67 -9.34
C TYR A 399 36.56 19.33 -8.64
N PRO A 400 35.47 18.59 -8.36
CA PRO A 400 35.55 17.32 -7.66
C PRO A 400 36.20 16.26 -8.56
N ASN A 401 37.52 16.13 -8.43
CA ASN A 401 38.33 15.11 -9.12
C ASN A 401 38.10 13.69 -8.58
N ASN A 402 37.40 13.54 -7.46
CA ASN A 402 37.06 12.26 -6.86
C ASN A 402 35.56 12.21 -6.54
N ILE A 403 34.78 11.72 -7.50
CA ILE A 403 33.51 11.06 -7.18
C ILE A 403 33.67 9.63 -7.65
N SER A 404 34.08 8.76 -6.73
CA SER A 404 33.95 7.32 -6.89
C SER A 404 32.46 7.01 -7.02
N SER A 405 32.03 6.54 -8.19
CA SER A 405 30.70 5.93 -8.34
C SER A 405 30.53 4.79 -7.33
N PRO A 406 29.30 4.43 -6.94
CA PRO A 406 29.04 3.21 -6.18
C PRO A 406 29.69 1.97 -6.83
N ALA A 407 29.79 1.94 -8.16
CA ALA A 407 30.48 0.91 -8.94
C ALA A 407 32.01 0.94 -8.80
N GLN A 408 32.63 2.09 -8.54
CA GLN A 408 34.07 2.18 -8.24
C GLN A 408 34.42 1.91 -6.77
N ARG A 409 33.51 2.14 -5.81
CA ARG A 409 33.71 1.67 -4.42
C ARG A 409 33.77 0.14 -4.35
N ALA A 410 32.99 -0.56 -5.18
CA ALA A 410 33.08 -2.01 -5.33
C ALA A 410 34.43 -2.47 -5.93
N ARG A 411 35.05 -1.67 -6.82
CA ARG A 411 36.36 -1.97 -7.40
C ARG A 411 37.56 -1.56 -6.53
N ASN A 412 37.42 -0.54 -5.66
CA ASN A 412 38.51 -0.05 -4.83
C ASN A 412 38.70 -0.81 -3.51
N ILE A 413 37.70 -1.58 -3.04
CA ILE A 413 37.90 -2.58 -1.97
C ILE A 413 38.82 -3.73 -2.44
N PHE A 414 38.92 -3.95 -3.75
CA PHE A 414 39.81 -4.94 -4.36
C PHE A 414 41.27 -4.47 -4.58
N ARG A 415 41.63 -3.24 -4.16
CA ARG A 415 43.00 -2.68 -4.32
C ARG A 415 43.78 -2.49 -3.01
N GLN A 416 43.22 -2.90 -1.87
CA GLN A 416 43.88 -2.76 -0.55
C GLN A 416 44.71 -3.98 -0.11
N TYR A 417 44.92 -4.99 -0.96
CA TYR A 417 45.90 -6.07 -0.73
C TYR A 417 46.72 -6.32 -2.01
N PRO A 418 47.85 -5.62 -2.20
CA PRO A 418 48.67 -5.74 -3.42
C PRO A 418 49.66 -6.91 -3.41
N ASP A 419 49.85 -7.61 -2.29
CA ASP A 419 50.94 -8.59 -2.15
C ASP A 419 50.41 -10.01 -1.91
N MET A 420 50.06 -10.70 -2.99
CA MET A 420 50.29 -12.14 -3.17
C MET A 420 49.89 -12.52 -4.61
N TYR A 421 50.77 -12.25 -5.56
CA TYR A 421 50.76 -12.96 -6.84
C TYR A 421 52.01 -13.84 -6.94
N ASP A 422 51.77 -14.98 -7.59
CA ASP A 422 52.71 -15.96 -8.14
C ASP A 422 53.24 -17.03 -7.17
N GLU A 423 52.56 -18.19 -7.18
CA GLU A 423 53.17 -19.41 -7.73
C GLU A 423 52.12 -20.52 -8.02
N ILE A 424 51.81 -20.67 -9.30
CA ILE A 424 51.78 -21.92 -10.09
C ILE A 424 50.85 -23.09 -9.65
N SER A 425 49.80 -23.26 -10.46
CA SER A 425 49.19 -24.50 -10.98
C SER A 425 48.97 -25.72 -10.05
N SER A 426 47.70 -26.06 -9.85
CA SER A 426 47.20 -27.43 -10.00
C SER A 426 45.66 -27.43 -10.02
N GLU A 427 45.09 -28.15 -10.98
CA GLU A 427 43.66 -28.38 -11.17
C GLU A 427 43.04 -29.06 -9.93
N GLU A 428 42.12 -28.38 -9.24
CA GLU A 428 41.05 -29.03 -8.47
C GLU A 428 39.75 -28.24 -8.70
N ALA A 429 38.72 -28.93 -9.18
CA ALA A 429 37.45 -28.34 -9.58
C ALA A 429 36.64 -27.90 -8.34
N GLU A 430 36.47 -26.59 -8.19
CA GLU A 430 35.46 -25.98 -7.30
C GLU A 430 34.05 -26.52 -7.60
N PRO A 431 33.21 -26.83 -6.59
CA PRO A 431 31.88 -27.36 -6.81
C PRO A 431 31.02 -26.35 -7.58
N VAL A 432 30.51 -26.77 -8.74
CA VAL A 432 29.69 -25.93 -9.63
C VAL A 432 28.42 -25.49 -8.91
N GLU A 433 28.37 -24.22 -8.48
CA GLU A 433 27.18 -23.63 -7.88
C GLU A 433 25.98 -23.71 -8.85
N ARG A 434 25.00 -24.52 -8.48
CA ARG A 434 23.80 -24.85 -9.25
C ARG A 434 22.93 -23.61 -9.48
N LEU A 435 22.36 -23.49 -10.68
CA LEU A 435 21.44 -22.40 -11.03
C LEU A 435 20.07 -22.66 -10.36
N LEU A 436 19.59 -21.68 -9.60
CA LEU A 436 18.32 -21.73 -8.86
C LEU A 436 17.50 -20.45 -9.15
N PHE A 437 16.24 -20.41 -8.73
CA PHE A 437 15.44 -19.19 -8.65
C PHE A 437 15.81 -18.38 -7.40
N HIS A 438 15.73 -17.06 -7.50
CA HIS A 438 15.92 -16.16 -6.36
C HIS A 438 14.67 -16.14 -5.48
N THR A 439 14.84 -16.08 -4.16
CA THR A 439 13.70 -16.05 -3.22
C THR A 439 12.87 -14.78 -3.30
N ARG A 440 13.48 -13.64 -3.64
CA ARG A 440 12.76 -12.41 -3.97
C ARG A 440 12.16 -12.53 -5.37
N CYS A 441 10.85 -12.39 -5.46
CA CYS A 441 10.04 -12.50 -6.67
C CYS A 441 8.81 -11.55 -6.61
N GLY A 442 8.02 -11.51 -7.68
CA GLY A 442 6.81 -10.72 -7.79
C GLY A 442 5.77 -11.06 -6.71
N SER A 443 4.87 -10.11 -6.41
CA SER A 443 3.95 -10.18 -5.28
C SER A 443 2.97 -11.36 -5.30
N HIS A 444 2.74 -11.97 -6.48
CA HIS A 444 1.89 -13.16 -6.63
C HIS A 444 2.68 -14.41 -7.04
N ALA A 445 4.01 -14.34 -7.10
CA ALA A 445 4.87 -15.49 -7.28
C ALA A 445 5.42 -15.97 -5.93
N ALA A 446 5.70 -17.26 -5.85
CA ALA A 446 6.41 -17.90 -4.76
C ALA A 446 7.44 -18.87 -5.34
N VAL A 447 8.58 -18.99 -4.67
CA VAL A 447 9.64 -19.91 -5.05
C VAL A 447 9.68 -21.07 -4.06
N ILE A 448 9.43 -22.28 -4.54
CA ILE A 448 9.29 -23.52 -3.78
C ILE A 448 10.31 -24.57 -4.25
N ASN A 449 10.26 -25.79 -3.67
CA ASN A 449 11.10 -26.93 -4.07
C ASN A 449 12.60 -26.59 -4.03
N ASN A 450 13.07 -26.08 -2.89
CA ASN A 450 14.46 -25.65 -2.67
C ASN A 450 14.97 -24.67 -3.73
N GLN A 451 14.17 -23.64 -4.03
CA GLN A 451 14.50 -22.63 -5.03
C GLN A 451 14.55 -23.14 -6.47
N ARG A 452 13.94 -24.28 -6.79
CA ARG A 452 13.93 -24.80 -8.17
C ARG A 452 12.63 -24.57 -8.89
N THR A 453 11.56 -24.26 -8.17
CA THR A 453 10.23 -24.13 -8.75
C THR A 453 9.66 -22.76 -8.47
N ALA A 454 9.24 -22.05 -9.52
CA ALA A 454 8.44 -20.84 -9.45
C ALA A 454 6.96 -21.22 -9.53
N HIS A 455 6.11 -20.62 -8.69
CA HIS A 455 4.70 -20.95 -8.57
C HIS A 455 3.86 -19.69 -8.34
N ARG A 456 2.65 -19.63 -8.92
CA ARG A 456 1.65 -18.58 -8.69
C ARG A 456 0.50 -19.17 -7.85
N PRO A 457 0.46 -18.98 -6.51
CA PRO A 457 -0.46 -19.68 -5.62
C PRO A 457 -1.94 -19.46 -5.93
N ASN A 458 -2.32 -18.23 -6.28
CA ASN A 458 -3.70 -17.86 -6.59
C ASN A 458 -3.93 -17.79 -8.11
N ALA A 459 -3.41 -18.76 -8.88
CA ALA A 459 -3.47 -18.71 -10.35
C ALA A 459 -4.88 -18.64 -10.95
N LEU A 460 -5.92 -19.01 -10.20
CA LEU A 460 -7.33 -18.88 -10.61
C LEU A 460 -7.92 -17.50 -10.35
N ASP A 461 -7.37 -16.73 -9.41
CA ASP A 461 -7.88 -15.41 -9.02
C ASP A 461 -7.22 -14.31 -9.85
N ASP A 462 -5.91 -14.42 -10.08
CA ASP A 462 -5.10 -13.46 -10.84
C ASP A 462 -4.22 -14.12 -11.92
N PHE A 463 -3.88 -13.36 -12.96
CA PHE A 463 -3.12 -13.82 -14.13
C PHE A 463 -1.72 -13.17 -14.29
N ASN A 464 -1.31 -12.28 -13.40
CA ASN A 464 -0.06 -11.51 -13.51
C ASN A 464 0.62 -11.33 -12.13
N TYR A 465 1.67 -10.51 -12.06
CA TYR A 465 2.60 -10.33 -10.93
C TYR A 465 3.41 -11.59 -10.58
N GLY A 466 3.66 -12.42 -11.61
CA GLY A 466 4.28 -13.74 -11.51
C GLY A 466 5.78 -13.80 -11.82
N VAL A 467 6.50 -12.66 -11.76
CA VAL A 467 7.89 -12.55 -12.22
C VAL A 467 8.87 -13.15 -11.21
N VAL A 468 9.77 -14.02 -11.67
CA VAL A 468 10.82 -14.67 -10.86
C VAL A 468 12.16 -14.65 -11.61
N LEU A 469 13.24 -14.26 -10.93
CA LEU A 469 14.60 -14.22 -11.49
C LEU A 469 15.44 -15.40 -11.01
N THR A 470 16.55 -15.71 -11.69
CA THR A 470 17.57 -16.65 -11.19
C THR A 470 18.33 -16.08 -9.98
N ASN A 471 18.83 -16.95 -9.10
CA ASN A 471 19.55 -16.57 -7.87
C ASN A 471 20.92 -15.93 -8.14
N ARG A 472 21.51 -16.25 -9.29
CA ARG A 472 22.76 -15.68 -9.79
C ARG A 472 22.63 -15.37 -11.28
N THR A 473 23.59 -14.61 -11.78
CA THR A 473 23.71 -14.34 -13.21
C THR A 473 24.02 -15.63 -13.98
N LEU A 474 23.55 -15.70 -15.21
CA LEU A 474 23.86 -16.77 -16.15
C LEU A 474 25.33 -16.69 -16.55
N ARG A 475 26.03 -17.83 -16.50
CA ARG A 475 27.38 -17.96 -17.02
C ARG A 475 27.34 -17.91 -18.56
N PRO A 476 28.43 -17.53 -19.22
CA PRO A 476 28.51 -17.60 -20.68
C PRO A 476 28.14 -19.00 -21.16
N GLU A 477 27.29 -19.10 -22.19
CA GLU A 477 26.82 -20.36 -22.77
C GLU A 477 25.93 -21.23 -21.86
N GLU A 478 25.57 -20.78 -20.67
CA GLU A 478 24.66 -21.49 -19.76
C GLU A 478 23.20 -21.36 -20.23
N LEU A 479 22.52 -22.51 -20.38
CA LEU A 479 21.10 -22.56 -20.72
C LEU A 479 20.27 -22.52 -19.44
N PHE A 480 19.43 -21.49 -19.31
CA PHE A 480 18.38 -21.43 -18.31
C PHE A 480 17.09 -21.96 -18.93
N GLU A 481 16.74 -23.22 -18.63
CA GLU A 481 15.52 -23.89 -19.12
C GLU A 481 14.59 -24.22 -17.94
N VAL A 482 13.28 -24.05 -18.14
CA VAL A 482 12.24 -24.42 -17.18
C VAL A 482 11.22 -25.35 -17.83
N HIS A 483 10.69 -26.26 -17.04
CA HIS A 483 9.58 -27.15 -17.37
C HIS A 483 8.27 -26.57 -16.83
N ILE A 484 7.20 -26.58 -17.63
CA ILE A 484 5.88 -26.11 -17.20
C ILE A 484 5.17 -27.22 -16.44
N ASP A 485 5.10 -27.09 -15.11
CA ASP A 485 4.51 -28.12 -14.24
C ASP A 485 2.98 -28.05 -14.25
N LYS A 486 2.41 -26.84 -14.25
CA LYS A 486 0.98 -26.62 -14.10
C LYS A 486 0.49 -25.40 -14.87
N MET A 487 -0.66 -25.55 -15.50
CA MET A 487 -1.39 -24.48 -16.17
C MET A 487 -2.85 -24.41 -15.72
N VAL A 488 -3.46 -23.22 -15.86
CA VAL A 488 -4.87 -22.95 -15.65
C VAL A 488 -5.51 -22.55 -16.97
N ASP A 489 -6.79 -22.85 -17.19
CA ASP A 489 -7.52 -22.64 -18.45
C ASP A 489 -8.39 -21.37 -18.49
N LYS A 490 -8.43 -20.61 -17.37
CA LYS A 490 -9.28 -19.42 -17.22
C LYS A 490 -8.79 -18.21 -18.02
N TRP A 491 -7.48 -18.11 -18.26
CA TRP A 491 -6.84 -16.88 -18.76
C TRP A 491 -6.29 -17.04 -20.17
N ALA A 492 -6.10 -15.92 -20.88
CA ALA A 492 -5.38 -15.87 -22.14
C ALA A 492 -3.90 -15.51 -21.90
N GLY A 493 -3.01 -15.91 -22.81
CA GLY A 493 -1.55 -15.85 -22.61
C GLY A 493 -1.02 -17.07 -21.84
N SER A 494 0.20 -17.53 -22.08
CA SER A 494 0.73 -18.74 -21.41
C SER A 494 1.89 -18.50 -20.45
N ILE A 495 3.03 -18.00 -20.95
CA ILE A 495 4.25 -17.80 -20.16
C ILE A 495 5.21 -16.90 -20.94
N GLU A 496 6.04 -16.15 -20.24
CA GLU A 496 7.12 -15.37 -20.86
C GLU A 496 8.46 -15.71 -20.21
N ILE A 497 9.54 -15.70 -20.99
CA ILE A 497 10.90 -16.03 -20.53
C ILE A 497 11.88 -15.00 -21.06
N GLY A 498 12.95 -14.72 -20.33
CA GLY A 498 13.94 -13.75 -20.79
C GLY A 498 15.17 -13.61 -19.92
N VAL A 499 15.89 -12.52 -20.13
CA VAL A 499 17.05 -12.13 -19.31
C VAL A 499 17.00 -10.65 -18.95
N THR A 500 17.59 -10.29 -17.82
CA THR A 500 17.65 -8.90 -17.36
C THR A 500 18.98 -8.55 -16.69
N LEU A 501 19.36 -7.27 -16.74
CA LEU A 501 20.50 -6.70 -16.01
C LEU A 501 20.16 -6.34 -14.57
N HIS A 502 18.87 -6.28 -14.23
CA HIS A 502 18.42 -5.90 -12.91
C HIS A 502 18.68 -7.01 -11.90
N SER A 503 19.30 -6.65 -10.77
CA SER A 503 19.55 -7.55 -9.66
C SER A 503 18.24 -7.93 -8.97
N PRO A 504 18.00 -9.21 -8.65
CA PRO A 504 16.82 -9.63 -7.89
C PRO A 504 16.67 -8.94 -6.52
N ASN A 505 17.74 -8.35 -5.96
CA ASN A 505 17.71 -7.66 -4.67
C ASN A 505 17.30 -6.19 -4.76
N ASP A 506 17.50 -5.58 -5.93
CA ASP A 506 17.30 -4.14 -6.16
C ASP A 506 16.15 -3.87 -7.14
N LEU A 507 15.61 -4.93 -7.76
CA LEU A 507 14.47 -4.86 -8.67
C LEU A 507 13.15 -4.76 -7.91
N ASP A 508 12.41 -3.68 -8.16
CA ASP A 508 10.98 -3.59 -7.86
C ASP A 508 10.20 -4.36 -8.93
N PHE A 509 9.72 -5.56 -8.57
CA PHE A 509 9.10 -6.47 -9.51
C PHE A 509 7.79 -5.90 -10.10
N PRO A 510 7.71 -5.72 -11.44
CA PRO A 510 6.51 -5.22 -12.09
C PRO A 510 5.41 -6.29 -12.19
N SER A 511 4.20 -5.88 -12.63
CA SER A 511 3.09 -6.82 -12.90
C SER A 511 3.41 -7.83 -14.00
N THR A 512 4.28 -7.49 -14.94
CA THR A 512 4.87 -8.40 -15.92
C THR A 512 6.25 -7.88 -16.27
N MET A 513 7.20 -8.77 -16.56
CA MET A 513 8.57 -8.35 -16.87
C MET A 513 8.65 -7.50 -18.15
N THR A 514 7.66 -7.60 -19.03
CA THR A 514 7.52 -6.75 -20.23
C THR A 514 7.22 -5.28 -19.90
N ASN A 515 6.84 -4.94 -18.67
CA ASN A 515 6.69 -3.55 -18.24
C ASN A 515 8.02 -2.86 -17.88
N MET A 516 9.13 -3.61 -17.77
CA MET A 516 10.45 -3.02 -17.55
C MET A 516 10.87 -2.20 -18.77
N ARG A 517 11.32 -0.97 -18.55
CA ARG A 517 11.76 -0.03 -19.60
C ARG A 517 13.28 0.07 -19.73
N SER A 518 14.04 -0.82 -19.07
CA SER A 518 15.50 -0.85 -19.13
C SER A 518 16.07 -2.26 -18.92
N GLY A 519 17.19 -2.54 -19.59
CA GLY A 519 18.06 -3.70 -19.39
C GLY A 519 17.42 -5.09 -19.44
N THR A 520 16.34 -5.32 -20.19
CA THR A 520 15.50 -6.53 -20.12
C THR A 520 15.08 -7.02 -21.50
N TRP A 521 15.31 -8.30 -21.81
CA TRP A 521 14.93 -8.96 -23.06
C TRP A 521 14.00 -10.14 -22.75
N MET A 522 12.79 -10.15 -23.31
CA MET A 522 11.76 -11.18 -23.06
C MET A 522 11.24 -11.76 -24.37
N MET A 523 11.09 -13.08 -24.47
CA MET A 523 10.25 -13.73 -25.46
C MET A 523 8.84 -13.86 -24.90
N THR A 524 7.86 -13.42 -25.69
CA THR A 524 6.43 -13.42 -25.35
C THR A 524 5.66 -14.29 -26.32
N GLY A 525 4.33 -14.36 -26.17
CA GLY A 525 3.45 -15.24 -26.94
C GLY A 525 3.76 -15.33 -28.43
N THR A 526 4.09 -14.22 -29.12
CA THR A 526 4.39 -14.23 -30.56
C THR A 526 5.75 -13.67 -30.95
N GLY A 527 6.46 -12.98 -30.05
CA GLY A 527 7.59 -12.13 -30.42
C GLY A 527 8.67 -12.00 -29.36
N VAL A 528 9.63 -11.13 -29.61
CA VAL A 528 10.66 -10.73 -28.64
C VAL A 528 10.48 -9.25 -28.31
N MET A 529 10.47 -8.93 -27.03
CA MET A 529 10.48 -7.58 -26.48
C MET A 529 11.83 -7.25 -25.87
N HIS A 530 12.24 -6.00 -26.01
CA HIS A 530 13.36 -5.40 -25.30
C HIS A 530 12.83 -4.14 -24.62
N ASN A 531 12.98 -4.06 -23.29
CA ASN A 531 12.58 -2.89 -22.49
C ASN A 531 11.13 -2.46 -22.72
N GLY A 532 10.27 -3.47 -22.85
CA GLY A 532 8.84 -3.31 -23.07
C GLY A 532 8.42 -2.79 -24.44
N THR A 533 9.35 -2.75 -25.39
CA THR A 533 9.05 -2.53 -26.81
C THR A 533 9.25 -3.82 -27.59
N THR A 534 8.28 -4.21 -28.42
CA THR A 534 8.43 -5.35 -29.33
C THR A 534 9.52 -5.03 -30.36
N VAL A 535 10.56 -5.85 -30.39
CA VAL A 535 11.67 -5.74 -31.34
C VAL A 535 11.53 -6.75 -32.48
N ILE A 536 10.83 -7.86 -32.26
CA ILE A 536 10.50 -8.85 -33.27
C ILE A 536 9.04 -9.26 -33.08
N ASP A 537 8.18 -9.00 -34.06
CA ASP A 537 6.73 -9.27 -33.97
C ASP A 537 6.38 -10.76 -34.08
N MET A 538 7.16 -11.53 -34.85
CA MET A 538 6.97 -12.96 -35.06
C MET A 538 8.30 -13.69 -34.89
N TYR A 539 8.47 -14.33 -33.73
CA TYR A 539 9.71 -15.00 -33.36
C TYR A 539 9.44 -16.41 -32.83
N GLY A 540 10.05 -17.41 -33.48
CA GLY A 540 10.00 -18.80 -33.04
C GLY A 540 8.59 -19.38 -32.92
N GLN A 541 8.46 -20.42 -32.10
CA GLN A 541 7.20 -21.02 -31.72
C GLN A 541 6.44 -20.12 -30.75
N ASN A 542 5.14 -19.96 -30.99
CA ASN A 542 4.27 -19.16 -30.13
C ASN A 542 4.14 -19.80 -28.73
N LEU A 543 4.51 -19.06 -27.68
CA LEU A 543 4.52 -19.54 -26.30
C LEU A 543 3.11 -19.77 -25.74
N ASP A 544 2.08 -19.08 -26.26
CA ASP A 544 0.67 -19.27 -25.87
C ASP A 544 0.10 -20.63 -26.25
N ARG A 545 0.82 -21.39 -27.10
CA ARG A 545 0.45 -22.76 -27.50
C ARG A 545 1.06 -23.85 -26.61
N LEU A 546 1.93 -23.48 -25.67
CA LEU A 546 2.57 -24.42 -24.75
C LEU A 546 1.57 -25.01 -23.76
N LYS A 547 1.83 -26.23 -23.33
CA LYS A 547 1.01 -26.98 -22.36
C LYS A 547 1.86 -27.43 -21.18
N ALA A 548 1.21 -27.80 -20.08
CA ALA A 548 1.88 -28.48 -18.97
C ALA A 548 2.61 -29.72 -19.51
N GLY A 549 3.90 -29.82 -19.21
CA GLY A 549 4.81 -30.80 -19.79
C GLY A 549 5.85 -30.21 -20.77
N ASP A 550 5.54 -29.07 -21.40
CA ASP A 550 6.49 -28.41 -22.32
C ASP A 550 7.62 -27.69 -21.56
N ARG A 551 8.73 -27.46 -22.24
CA ARG A 551 9.91 -26.75 -21.72
C ARG A 551 10.20 -25.49 -22.51
N VAL A 552 10.65 -24.46 -21.82
CA VAL A 552 11.05 -23.18 -22.43
C VAL A 552 12.34 -22.70 -21.76
N GLY A 553 13.28 -22.20 -22.56
CA GLY A 553 14.60 -21.80 -22.08
C GLY A 553 15.19 -20.60 -22.81
N VAL A 554 16.24 -20.04 -22.22
CA VAL A 554 16.99 -18.90 -22.76
C VAL A 554 18.48 -19.06 -22.48
N LYS A 555 19.31 -18.68 -23.44
CA LYS A 555 20.76 -18.76 -23.35
C LYS A 555 21.41 -17.55 -24.00
N ARG A 556 22.34 -16.93 -23.28
CA ARG A 556 23.19 -15.85 -23.78
C ARG A 556 24.51 -16.43 -24.26
N ARG A 557 24.78 -16.32 -25.55
CA ARG A 557 26.02 -16.82 -26.17
C ARG A 557 27.20 -15.87 -25.88
N GLY A 558 28.42 -16.39 -26.01
CA GLY A 558 29.66 -15.66 -25.75
C GLY A 558 29.86 -14.44 -26.65
N ASP A 559 29.30 -14.45 -27.85
CA ASP A 559 29.30 -13.36 -28.82
C ASP A 559 28.28 -12.24 -28.51
N GLY A 560 27.50 -12.38 -27.43
CA GLY A 560 26.49 -11.39 -27.02
C GLY A 560 25.13 -11.56 -27.71
N THR A 561 24.91 -12.67 -28.43
CA THR A 561 23.58 -13.02 -28.95
C THR A 561 22.72 -13.74 -27.91
N LEU A 562 21.40 -13.54 -27.96
CA LEU A 562 20.43 -14.20 -27.08
C LEU A 562 19.57 -15.15 -27.90
N HIS A 563 19.52 -16.41 -27.47
CA HIS A 563 18.76 -17.47 -28.11
C HIS A 563 17.70 -18.00 -27.14
N PHE A 564 16.53 -18.36 -27.69
CA PHE A 564 15.43 -18.95 -26.94
C PHE A 564 15.21 -20.39 -27.39
N TYR A 565 14.79 -21.25 -26.47
CA TYR A 565 14.63 -22.68 -26.67
C TYR A 565 13.22 -23.09 -26.29
N VAL A 566 12.59 -23.94 -27.10
CA VAL A 566 11.31 -24.56 -26.78
C VAL A 566 11.46 -26.06 -26.96
N ASN A 567 11.18 -26.84 -25.92
CA ASN A 567 11.37 -28.28 -25.88
C ASN A 567 12.78 -28.74 -26.30
N GLY A 568 13.81 -27.95 -25.95
CA GLY A 568 15.21 -28.20 -26.31
C GLY A 568 15.59 -27.77 -27.74
N ILE A 569 14.68 -27.21 -28.53
CA ILE A 569 14.93 -26.75 -29.90
C ILE A 569 15.24 -25.24 -29.89
N ASP A 570 16.42 -24.86 -30.39
CA ASP A 570 16.84 -23.47 -30.59
C ASP A 570 15.91 -22.77 -31.61
N GLN A 571 15.25 -21.69 -31.18
CA GLN A 571 14.32 -20.92 -31.99
C GLN A 571 15.02 -19.87 -32.89
N GLY A 572 16.34 -19.76 -32.78
CA GLY A 572 17.15 -18.79 -33.51
C GLY A 572 17.66 -17.66 -32.61
N GLN A 573 18.11 -16.59 -33.24
CA GLN A 573 18.65 -15.40 -32.57
C GLN A 573 17.53 -14.40 -32.28
N GLY A 574 17.21 -14.19 -31.00
CA GLY A 574 16.15 -13.26 -30.56
C GLY A 574 16.64 -11.85 -30.25
N ALA A 575 17.90 -11.70 -29.86
CA ALA A 575 18.52 -10.38 -29.64
C ALA A 575 20.05 -10.42 -29.88
N THR A 576 20.65 -9.24 -30.07
CA THR A 576 22.11 -9.05 -30.22
C THR A 576 22.59 -7.98 -29.25
N GLY A 577 23.89 -7.99 -28.92
CA GLY A 577 24.49 -6.99 -28.02
C GLY A 577 24.07 -7.13 -26.56
N VAL A 578 23.62 -8.31 -26.13
CA VAL A 578 23.24 -8.58 -24.74
C VAL A 578 24.50 -8.63 -23.85
N PRO A 579 24.61 -7.77 -22.82
CA PRO A 579 25.79 -7.73 -21.96
C PRO A 579 26.04 -9.04 -21.20
N PRO A 580 27.26 -9.31 -20.71
CA PRO A 580 27.51 -10.40 -19.78
C PRO A 580 26.84 -10.11 -18.42
N ASN A 581 26.73 -11.13 -17.56
CA ASN A 581 26.18 -11.03 -16.20
C ASN A 581 24.70 -10.67 -16.14
N VAL A 582 23.89 -11.29 -17.00
CA VAL A 582 22.42 -11.15 -16.97
C VAL A 582 21.80 -12.23 -16.09
N TYR A 583 20.68 -11.93 -15.43
CA TYR A 583 19.84 -12.88 -14.72
C TYR A 583 18.81 -13.49 -15.67
N GLY A 584 18.53 -14.79 -15.51
CA GLY A 584 17.40 -15.41 -16.19
C GLY A 584 16.09 -14.96 -15.55
N VAL A 585 15.05 -14.77 -16.35
CA VAL A 585 13.73 -14.32 -15.90
C VAL A 585 12.66 -15.27 -16.41
N ILE A 586 11.72 -15.63 -15.54
CA ILE A 586 10.47 -16.28 -15.90
C ILE A 586 9.30 -15.43 -15.42
N ASP A 587 8.30 -15.22 -16.26
CA ASP A 587 7.06 -14.54 -15.91
C ASP A 587 5.90 -15.52 -16.02
N LEU A 588 5.35 -15.91 -14.87
CA LEU A 588 4.15 -16.75 -14.77
C LEU A 588 2.91 -15.92 -15.08
N TYR A 589 2.77 -15.49 -16.33
CA TYR A 589 1.67 -14.70 -16.85
C TYR A 589 0.57 -15.58 -17.46
N GLY A 590 -0.70 -15.19 -17.35
CA GLY A 590 -1.81 -15.88 -18.00
C GLY A 590 -2.02 -17.30 -17.45
N GLN A 591 -1.88 -18.31 -18.32
CA GLN A 591 -2.19 -19.70 -18.02
C GLN A 591 -1.11 -20.42 -17.20
N ALA A 592 0.17 -20.02 -17.25
CA ALA A 592 1.21 -20.69 -16.46
C ALA A 592 1.01 -20.44 -14.97
N ALA A 593 0.86 -21.51 -14.21
CA ALA A 593 0.72 -21.47 -12.76
C ALA A 593 1.99 -21.92 -12.05
N GLN A 594 2.80 -22.77 -12.68
CA GLN A 594 3.99 -23.33 -12.04
C GLN A 594 5.03 -23.79 -13.07
N THR A 595 6.30 -23.50 -12.80
CA THR A 595 7.44 -23.98 -13.59
C THR A 595 8.64 -24.38 -12.74
N THR A 596 9.39 -25.39 -13.16
CA THR A 596 10.60 -25.90 -12.46
C THR A 596 11.84 -25.84 -13.35
N ILE A 597 12.98 -25.37 -12.82
CA ILE A 597 14.27 -25.35 -13.54
C ILE A 597 14.70 -26.78 -13.92
N VAL A 598 15.11 -26.94 -15.17
CA VAL A 598 15.67 -28.19 -15.70
C VAL A 598 17.17 -28.22 -15.42
N ASP A 599 17.64 -29.29 -14.78
CA ASP A 599 19.08 -29.49 -14.59
C ASP A 599 19.74 -29.99 -15.88
N HIS A 600 20.67 -29.21 -16.39
CA HIS A 600 21.58 -29.65 -17.45
C HIS A 600 22.97 -30.04 -16.92
N THR A 601 23.17 -30.08 -15.60
CA THR A 601 24.47 -30.40 -14.96
C THR A 601 24.76 -31.90 -14.86
N GLY A 602 24.36 -32.68 -15.85
CA GLY A 602 24.72 -34.08 -15.95
C GLY A 602 24.44 -34.58 -17.36
N VAL A 603 25.43 -35.26 -17.94
CA VAL A 603 25.40 -36.01 -19.21
C VAL A 603 25.88 -35.23 -20.46
N TYR A 604 27.20 -35.10 -20.62
CA TYR A 604 27.82 -35.41 -21.90
C TYR A 604 27.90 -36.94 -21.99
N GLN A 605 27.04 -37.57 -22.80
CA GLN A 605 27.17 -38.99 -23.14
C GLN A 605 27.77 -39.10 -24.53
N ASP A 606 29.01 -39.60 -24.56
CA ASP A 606 29.65 -40.10 -25.76
C ASP A 606 28.95 -41.39 -26.18
N ASN A 607 28.52 -41.45 -27.44
CA ASN A 607 27.84 -42.60 -28.04
C ASN A 607 28.85 -43.68 -28.40
N ASN A 608 28.76 -44.88 -27.82
CA ASN A 608 29.09 -46.15 -28.49
C ASN A 608 28.47 -47.37 -27.75
N LEU A 609 27.72 -48.16 -28.54
CA LEU A 609 26.97 -49.40 -28.24
C LEU A 609 27.90 -50.59 -27.80
N PRO A 610 27.43 -51.81 -27.39
CA PRO A 610 26.08 -52.41 -27.48
C PRO A 610 25.60 -53.26 -26.26
N GLN A 611 24.34 -53.74 -26.40
CA GLN A 611 23.55 -54.74 -25.64
C GLN A 611 24.30 -55.79 -24.76
N SER A 612 23.74 -56.08 -23.57
CA SER A 612 23.35 -57.45 -23.15
C SER A 612 22.57 -57.47 -21.83
N ASP A 613 21.85 -58.58 -21.63
CA ASP A 613 20.72 -58.82 -20.73
C ASP A 613 20.96 -58.85 -19.20
N GLN A 614 19.85 -58.55 -18.51
CA GLN A 614 19.36 -59.08 -17.21
C GLN A 614 20.35 -59.66 -16.18
N ALA A 615 20.44 -59.01 -15.01
CA ALA A 615 20.13 -59.64 -13.70
C ALA A 615 20.29 -58.65 -12.52
N ILE A 616 19.21 -58.50 -11.75
CA ILE A 616 19.13 -58.37 -10.28
C ILE A 616 20.35 -57.76 -9.56
N MET A 617 20.26 -56.47 -9.16
CA MET A 617 20.82 -55.97 -7.90
C MET A 617 20.01 -54.78 -7.36
N SER A 618 19.82 -54.81 -6.05
CA SER A 618 19.18 -53.83 -5.16
C SER A 618 19.60 -52.36 -5.37
N PRO A 619 18.70 -51.37 -5.20
CA PRO A 619 19.11 -49.98 -5.19
C PRO A 619 19.84 -49.68 -3.87
N SER A 620 21.09 -49.27 -4.01
CA SER A 620 21.88 -48.63 -2.95
C SER A 620 21.13 -47.41 -2.40
N SER A 621 21.13 -47.32 -1.08
CA SER A 621 20.49 -46.33 -0.22
C SER A 621 20.62 -44.89 -0.74
N SER A 622 19.47 -44.26 -0.99
CA SER A 622 19.33 -42.81 -1.00
C SER A 622 19.60 -42.26 0.41
N ASP A 623 20.33 -41.16 0.49
CA ASP A 623 20.70 -40.41 1.70
C ASP A 623 19.47 -39.88 2.46
N VAL A 624 18.75 -40.73 3.18
CA VAL A 624 17.72 -40.34 4.16
C VAL A 624 18.36 -40.37 5.54
N SER A 625 18.44 -39.22 6.21
CA SER A 625 19.10 -39.09 7.52
C SER A 625 18.15 -39.16 8.71
N HIS A 626 16.86 -38.93 8.49
CA HIS A 626 15.83 -38.99 9.52
C HIS A 626 15.22 -40.38 9.56
N ARG A 627 14.94 -40.88 10.76
CA ARG A 627 14.30 -42.18 10.97
C ARG A 627 13.21 -42.09 12.03
N PHE A 628 12.16 -42.89 11.90
CA PHE A 628 11.15 -43.10 12.91
C PHE A 628 11.71 -43.90 14.10
N SER A 629 11.27 -43.58 15.31
CA SER A 629 11.63 -44.38 16.49
C SER A 629 10.98 -45.75 16.42
N LEU A 630 11.70 -46.77 16.90
CA LEU A 630 11.14 -48.10 17.11
C LEU A 630 10.06 -48.12 18.20
N CYS A 631 10.04 -47.11 19.08
CA CYS A 631 8.98 -46.90 20.05
C CYS A 631 7.76 -46.27 19.36
N CYS A 632 6.85 -47.11 18.87
CA CYS A 632 5.64 -46.71 18.14
C CYS A 632 4.38 -47.40 18.70
N GLY A 633 3.22 -46.93 18.27
CA GLY A 633 1.93 -47.50 18.63
C GLY A 633 1.75 -48.94 18.15
N LYS A 634 0.92 -49.71 18.85
CA LYS A 634 0.71 -51.16 18.63
C LYS A 634 0.28 -51.54 17.21
N CYS A 635 -0.33 -50.59 16.49
CA CYS A 635 -0.85 -50.81 15.14
C CYS A 635 0.11 -50.33 14.04
N ILE A 636 1.33 -49.92 14.38
CA ILE A 636 2.35 -49.50 13.42
C ILE A 636 3.33 -50.64 13.13
N THR A 637 3.61 -50.82 11.85
CA THR A 637 4.74 -51.61 11.36
C THR A 637 5.73 -50.68 10.67
N ILE A 638 6.96 -50.65 11.16
CA ILE A 638 8.04 -49.85 10.59
C ILE A 638 8.87 -50.71 9.62
N LYS A 639 9.17 -50.18 8.43
CA LYS A 639 9.89 -50.85 7.33
C LYS A 639 10.98 -49.91 6.77
N ASN A 640 11.79 -50.43 5.84
CA ASN A 640 12.82 -49.68 5.09
C ASN A 640 13.75 -48.89 6.01
N ASN A 641 14.49 -49.59 6.89
CA ASN A 641 15.45 -48.98 7.82
C ASN A 641 14.87 -47.81 8.64
N SER A 642 13.67 -48.01 9.19
CA SER A 642 12.97 -46.99 9.97
C SER A 642 12.55 -45.73 9.21
N CYS A 643 12.49 -45.76 7.88
CA CYS A 643 12.06 -44.60 7.08
C CYS A 643 10.60 -44.70 6.61
N THR A 644 9.99 -45.88 6.62
CA THR A 644 8.59 -46.09 6.20
C THR A 644 7.78 -46.65 7.35
N THR A 645 6.59 -46.10 7.60
CA THR A 645 5.63 -46.63 8.61
C THR A 645 4.31 -46.98 7.94
N VAL A 646 3.71 -48.10 8.39
CA VAL A 646 2.45 -48.62 7.87
C VAL A 646 1.52 -48.91 9.05
N ARG A 647 0.29 -48.41 9.01
CA ARG A 647 -0.77 -48.82 9.93
C ARG A 647 -1.33 -50.17 9.51
N SER A 648 -1.21 -51.20 10.35
CA SER A 648 -1.52 -52.58 10.02
C SER A 648 -2.96 -53.00 10.35
N THR A 649 -3.54 -52.53 11.46
CA THR A 649 -4.90 -52.87 11.90
C THR A 649 -5.53 -51.76 12.76
N GLY A 650 -6.85 -51.59 12.70
CA GLY A 650 -7.57 -50.61 13.54
C GLY A 650 -7.38 -49.14 13.13
N TYR A 651 -8.13 -48.23 13.77
CA TYR A 651 -8.12 -46.78 13.48
C TYR A 651 -7.33 -45.94 14.51
N ASN A 652 -6.89 -46.55 15.61
CA ASN A 652 -6.16 -45.92 16.70
C ASN A 652 -4.92 -46.76 17.07
N ASN A 653 -4.10 -46.30 18.01
CA ASN A 653 -2.79 -46.87 18.37
C ASN A 653 -1.78 -46.82 17.21
N ALA A 654 -1.85 -45.77 16.38
CA ALA A 654 -1.06 -45.60 15.17
C ALA A 654 -0.10 -44.40 15.25
N ILE A 655 0.47 -44.16 16.45
CA ILE A 655 1.38 -43.04 16.72
C ILE A 655 2.83 -43.45 16.43
N VAL A 656 3.58 -42.58 15.76
CA VAL A 656 5.02 -42.71 15.52
C VAL A 656 5.73 -41.41 15.91
N PHE A 657 7.01 -41.53 16.25
CA PHE A 657 7.86 -40.40 16.65
C PHE A 657 9.11 -40.34 15.79
N SER A 658 9.74 -39.16 15.68
CA SER A 658 11.13 -39.10 15.24
C SER A 658 12.02 -39.82 16.26
N SER A 659 13.03 -40.53 15.78
CA SER A 659 14.01 -41.21 16.64
C SER A 659 14.98 -40.25 17.35
N ASP A 660 15.25 -39.11 16.72
CA ASP A 660 16.15 -38.07 17.21
C ASP A 660 15.36 -36.76 17.34
N PRO A 661 15.76 -35.86 18.26
CA PRO A 661 15.15 -34.54 18.38
C PRO A 661 15.42 -33.73 17.12
N LEU A 662 14.41 -32.98 16.66
CA LEU A 662 14.51 -32.14 15.47
C LEU A 662 15.55 -31.04 15.71
N LYS A 663 16.54 -30.93 14.82
CA LYS A 663 17.58 -29.91 14.91
C LYS A 663 17.04 -28.55 14.50
N ARG A 664 17.83 -27.50 14.75
CA ARG A 664 17.43 -26.12 14.45
C ARG A 664 17.21 -25.96 12.96
N ASP A 665 16.08 -25.35 12.58
CA ASP A 665 15.77 -25.02 11.19
C ASP A 665 15.67 -26.23 10.24
N GLU A 666 15.58 -27.42 10.81
CA GLU A 666 15.44 -28.69 10.10
C GLU A 666 13.97 -28.99 9.82
N ILE A 667 13.69 -29.45 8.59
CA ILE A 667 12.36 -29.89 8.18
C ILE A 667 12.31 -31.41 8.25
N PHE A 668 11.40 -31.94 9.05
CA PHE A 668 11.06 -33.36 9.02
C PHE A 668 9.89 -33.56 8.06
N GLU A 669 10.20 -34.04 6.86
CA GLU A 669 9.25 -34.22 5.77
C GLU A 669 8.91 -35.70 5.54
N ILE A 670 7.62 -35.96 5.33
CA ILE A 670 7.04 -37.26 4.99
C ILE A 670 6.23 -37.17 3.68
N ARG A 671 6.21 -38.25 2.90
CA ARG A 671 5.32 -38.48 1.77
C ARG A 671 4.22 -39.46 2.15
N ILE A 672 3.00 -39.20 1.70
CA ILE A 672 1.87 -40.12 1.81
C ILE A 672 1.97 -41.17 0.71
N ASP A 673 2.23 -42.43 1.08
CA ASP A 673 2.38 -43.54 0.12
C ASP A 673 1.07 -44.31 -0.11
N GLN A 674 0.20 -44.40 0.90
CA GLN A 674 -1.07 -45.12 0.80
C GLN A 674 -2.15 -44.47 1.66
N VAL A 675 -3.37 -44.41 1.11
CA VAL A 675 -4.60 -44.00 1.82
C VAL A 675 -5.67 -45.07 1.72
N CYS A 676 -6.38 -45.32 2.82
CA CYS A 676 -7.45 -46.29 2.97
C CYS A 676 -8.79 -45.56 3.18
N ARG A 677 -9.57 -45.40 2.11
CA ARG A 677 -10.82 -44.60 2.10
C ARG A 677 -11.99 -45.22 2.88
N VAL A 678 -11.80 -46.36 3.54
CA VAL A 678 -12.81 -46.96 4.45
C VAL A 678 -12.86 -46.28 5.82
N TRP A 679 -11.85 -45.46 6.15
CA TRP A 679 -11.75 -44.74 7.41
C TRP A 679 -11.98 -43.24 7.20
N SER A 680 -12.69 -42.59 8.12
CA SER A 680 -12.86 -41.14 8.20
C SER A 680 -11.92 -40.52 9.25
N GLY A 681 -11.60 -39.24 9.09
CA GLY A 681 -10.67 -38.50 9.95
C GLY A 681 -9.51 -37.90 9.17
N SER A 682 -8.48 -37.41 9.89
CA SER A 682 -7.29 -36.79 9.30
C SER A 682 -6.01 -37.27 9.95
N LEU A 683 -4.90 -37.23 9.20
CA LEU A 683 -3.56 -37.32 9.75
C LEU A 683 -3.36 -36.27 10.86
N HIS A 684 -2.73 -36.65 11.97
CA HIS A 684 -2.25 -35.68 12.96
C HIS A 684 -0.72 -35.62 12.92
N ILE A 685 -0.15 -34.42 12.91
CA ILE A 685 1.30 -34.21 12.90
C ILE A 685 1.70 -33.03 13.77
N GLY A 686 2.83 -33.12 14.46
CA GLY A 686 3.17 -32.16 15.51
C GLY A 686 4.56 -32.30 16.11
N LEU A 687 4.83 -31.50 17.14
CA LEU A 687 6.05 -31.53 17.93
C LEU A 687 5.72 -31.83 19.40
N THR A 688 6.54 -32.62 20.07
CA THR A 688 6.41 -32.93 21.49
C THR A 688 7.74 -32.79 22.24
N THR A 689 7.66 -32.42 23.50
CA THR A 689 8.78 -32.43 24.46
C THR A 689 8.94 -33.78 25.16
N LEU A 690 8.08 -34.76 24.84
CA LEU A 690 8.22 -36.12 25.32
C LEU A 690 9.45 -36.76 24.66
N ALA A 691 10.52 -36.92 25.44
CA ALA A 691 11.74 -37.59 24.99
C ALA A 691 11.47 -39.08 24.81
N ILE A 692 11.39 -39.53 23.55
CA ILE A 692 11.20 -40.92 23.17
C ILE A 692 12.47 -41.42 22.51
N SER A 693 12.93 -42.58 22.95
CA SER A 693 14.04 -43.32 22.37
C SER A 693 13.58 -44.71 21.95
N ASP A 694 14.40 -45.39 21.14
CA ASP A 694 14.13 -46.78 20.72
C ASP A 694 14.07 -47.79 21.90
N THR A 695 14.53 -47.39 23.09
CA THR A 695 14.48 -48.16 24.34
C THR A 695 13.30 -47.81 25.25
N THR A 696 12.51 -46.78 24.90
CA THR A 696 11.35 -46.35 25.68
C THR A 696 10.23 -47.39 25.61
N SER A 697 9.57 -47.69 26.73
CA SER A 697 8.49 -48.69 26.75
C SER A 697 7.28 -48.21 25.97
N SER A 698 6.77 -49.04 25.04
CA SER A 698 5.55 -48.77 24.27
C SER A 698 4.28 -48.66 25.12
N SER A 699 4.35 -49.02 26.41
CA SER A 699 3.26 -48.83 27.38
C SER A 699 2.96 -47.36 27.71
N ILE A 700 3.88 -46.44 27.39
CA ILE A 700 3.73 -44.99 27.64
C ILE A 700 2.99 -44.31 26.47
N ILE A 701 2.88 -44.97 25.31
CA ILE A 701 2.24 -44.41 24.12
C ILE A 701 0.71 -44.57 24.24
N PRO A 702 -0.06 -43.47 24.23
CA PRO A 702 -1.51 -43.52 24.31
C PRO A 702 -2.15 -44.03 23.01
N ALA A 703 -3.47 -44.21 23.01
CA ALA A 703 -4.20 -44.69 21.84
C ALA A 703 -4.31 -43.63 20.72
N SER A 704 -4.21 -42.34 21.05
CA SER A 704 -4.17 -41.24 20.09
C SER A 704 -3.19 -40.14 20.53
N ALA A 705 -2.58 -39.44 19.57
CA ALA A 705 -1.68 -38.33 19.87
C ALA A 705 -2.39 -37.18 20.62
N LEU A 706 -3.72 -37.06 20.49
CA LEU A 706 -4.52 -36.09 21.24
C LEU A 706 -4.47 -36.29 22.77
N GLU A 707 -4.15 -37.50 23.22
CA GLU A 707 -4.05 -37.85 24.65
C GLU A 707 -2.66 -37.54 25.25
N LEU A 708 -1.70 -37.07 24.44
CA LEU A 708 -0.36 -36.63 24.88
C LEU A 708 -0.41 -35.28 25.62
N THR A 709 -1.00 -35.28 26.81
CA THR A 709 -1.21 -34.09 27.64
C THR A 709 -0.20 -33.93 28.77
N SER A 710 0.57 -34.99 29.09
CA SER A 710 1.53 -35.02 30.19
C SER A 710 2.81 -34.20 29.93
N LYS A 711 3.12 -33.93 28.66
CA LYS A 711 4.25 -33.10 28.19
C LYS A 711 3.76 -32.12 27.13
N LEU A 712 4.47 -31.01 26.96
CA LEU A 712 4.12 -30.00 25.96
C LEU A 712 4.15 -30.64 24.56
N THR A 713 2.98 -30.66 23.93
CA THR A 713 2.73 -31.28 22.64
C THR A 713 1.87 -30.33 21.80
N TRP A 714 2.35 -30.00 20.62
CA TRP A 714 1.63 -29.23 19.60
C TRP A 714 1.27 -30.15 18.47
N LEU A 715 -0.01 -30.26 18.12
CA LEU A 715 -0.52 -31.12 17.05
C LEU A 715 -1.38 -30.31 16.10
N ILE A 716 -1.16 -30.50 14.80
CA ILE A 716 -2.09 -30.07 13.77
C ILE A 716 -3.04 -31.25 13.48
N THR A 717 -4.34 -31.00 13.62
CA THR A 717 -5.41 -31.98 13.37
C THR A 717 -6.45 -31.37 12.44
N GLY A 718 -6.66 -31.94 11.27
CA GLY A 718 -7.53 -31.35 10.25
C GLY A 718 -7.01 -29.97 9.81
N SER A 719 -7.71 -28.89 10.21
CA SER A 719 -7.31 -27.49 9.99
C SER A 719 -7.00 -26.73 11.29
N GLU A 720 -6.91 -27.43 12.43
CA GLU A 720 -6.72 -26.85 13.76
C GLU A 720 -5.31 -27.13 14.30
N VAL A 721 -4.75 -26.17 15.03
CA VAL A 721 -3.54 -26.36 15.84
C VAL A 721 -3.97 -26.50 17.30
N ARG A 722 -3.50 -27.56 17.95
CA ARG A 722 -3.80 -27.91 19.34
C ARG A 722 -2.52 -27.92 20.17
N LYS A 723 -2.59 -27.41 21.40
CA LYS A 723 -1.52 -27.51 22.41
C LYS A 723 -2.07 -28.29 23.61
N ASN A 724 -1.47 -29.44 23.92
CA ASN A 724 -1.92 -30.37 24.98
C ASN A 724 -3.43 -30.67 24.91
N GLY A 725 -3.94 -30.92 23.70
CA GLY A 725 -5.35 -31.24 23.45
C GLY A 725 -6.28 -30.03 23.27
N PHE A 726 -5.89 -28.83 23.70
CA PHE A 726 -6.68 -27.60 23.54
C PHE A 726 -6.41 -26.92 22.20
N VAL A 727 -7.46 -26.54 21.48
CA VAL A 727 -7.35 -25.78 20.22
C VAL A 727 -6.82 -24.37 20.52
N ILE A 728 -5.70 -24.02 19.90
CA ILE A 728 -5.08 -22.69 20.01
C ILE A 728 -5.21 -21.87 18.71
N LYS A 729 -5.48 -22.54 17.58
CA LYS A 729 -5.68 -21.90 16.28
C LYS A 729 -6.63 -22.74 15.45
N GLU A 730 -7.66 -22.12 14.89
CA GLU A 730 -8.60 -22.75 13.94
C GLU A 730 -8.31 -22.24 12.53
N ASN A 731 -8.68 -23.02 11.51
CA ASN A 731 -8.49 -22.68 10.09
C ASN A 731 -7.04 -22.29 9.75
N TYR A 732 -6.08 -22.97 10.37
CA TYR A 732 -4.65 -22.69 10.20
C TYR A 732 -4.11 -23.11 8.83
N ALA A 733 -4.48 -24.29 8.37
CA ALA A 733 -4.03 -24.86 7.11
C ALA A 733 -5.21 -25.54 6.38
N PRO A 734 -5.10 -25.83 5.07
CA PRO A 734 -6.03 -26.71 4.38
C PRO A 734 -6.23 -27.99 5.17
N ALA A 735 -7.49 -28.47 5.25
CA ALA A 735 -7.82 -29.63 6.06
C ALA A 735 -6.99 -30.85 5.63
N LEU A 736 -6.22 -31.42 6.56
CA LEU A 736 -5.40 -32.62 6.33
C LEU A 736 -6.23 -33.87 5.96
N GLU A 737 -7.55 -33.81 6.04
CA GLU A 737 -8.49 -34.81 5.49
C GLU A 737 -8.40 -34.92 3.97
N ARG A 738 -7.90 -33.88 3.28
CA ARG A 738 -7.79 -33.82 1.82
C ARG A 738 -6.48 -34.38 1.27
N LEU A 739 -5.62 -34.93 2.13
CA LEU A 739 -4.35 -35.51 1.71
C LEU A 739 -4.58 -36.77 0.85
N GLU A 740 -3.92 -36.82 -0.31
CA GLU A 740 -3.92 -37.95 -1.23
C GLU A 740 -2.52 -38.58 -1.35
N VAL A 741 -2.46 -39.76 -1.96
CA VAL A 741 -1.20 -40.44 -2.26
C VAL A 741 -0.31 -39.53 -3.12
N GLY A 742 0.94 -39.37 -2.72
CA GLY A 742 1.91 -38.50 -3.36
C GLY A 742 2.01 -37.10 -2.75
N ASN A 743 1.13 -36.71 -1.82
CA ASN A 743 1.30 -35.46 -1.08
C ASN A 743 2.44 -35.55 -0.07
N PHE A 744 3.11 -34.42 0.16
CA PHE A 744 4.18 -34.26 1.15
C PHE A 744 3.68 -33.42 2.32
N VAL A 745 4.05 -33.80 3.54
CA VAL A 745 3.75 -33.05 4.76
C VAL A 745 5.04 -32.92 5.55
N GLY A 746 5.43 -31.67 5.86
CA GLY A 746 6.66 -31.36 6.58
C GLY A 746 6.41 -30.58 7.85
N ILE A 747 7.26 -30.75 8.85
CA ILE A 747 7.20 -29.97 10.09
C ILE A 747 8.58 -29.39 10.42
N ARG A 748 8.62 -28.10 10.78
CA ARG A 748 9.86 -27.38 11.08
C ARG A 748 9.74 -26.62 12.38
N ARG A 749 10.80 -26.69 13.20
CA ARG A 749 11.04 -25.74 14.29
C ARG A 749 12.02 -24.66 13.80
N VAL A 750 11.50 -23.46 13.57
CA VAL A 750 12.31 -22.32 13.10
C VAL A 750 13.18 -21.80 14.24
N SER A 751 14.32 -21.18 13.91
CA SER A 751 15.26 -20.60 14.89
C SER A 751 14.63 -19.59 15.85
N ASP A 752 13.60 -18.87 15.41
CA ASP A 752 12.80 -17.95 16.23
C ASP A 752 11.88 -18.63 17.25
N GLY A 753 11.85 -19.97 17.27
CA GLY A 753 11.03 -20.75 18.18
C GLY A 753 9.58 -20.93 17.72
N THR A 754 9.28 -20.72 16.44
CA THR A 754 7.98 -21.03 15.87
C THR A 754 7.92 -22.44 15.26
N LEU A 755 6.72 -23.03 15.27
CA LEU A 755 6.37 -24.28 14.59
C LEU A 755 5.67 -23.94 13.28
N HIS A 756 6.17 -24.49 12.18
CA HIS A 756 5.61 -24.36 10.84
C HIS A 756 5.21 -25.73 10.28
N LEU A 757 4.12 -25.75 9.51
CA LEU A 757 3.65 -26.92 8.76
C LEU A 757 3.88 -26.65 7.27
N TYR A 758 4.44 -27.62 6.57
CA TYR A 758 4.62 -27.59 5.13
C TYR A 758 3.69 -28.60 4.48
N ILE A 759 2.95 -28.19 3.45
CA ILE A 759 2.14 -29.12 2.63
C ILE A 759 2.62 -28.99 1.20
N ASN A 760 3.11 -30.08 0.60
CA ASN A 760 3.71 -30.10 -0.74
C ASN A 760 4.82 -29.05 -0.93
N GLY A 761 5.59 -28.78 0.14
CA GLY A 761 6.68 -27.79 0.14
C GLY A 761 6.24 -26.34 0.37
N GLU A 762 4.94 -26.06 0.50
CA GLU A 762 4.41 -24.73 0.82
C GLU A 762 4.33 -24.54 2.34
N ASP A 763 4.86 -23.43 2.84
CA ASP A 763 4.79 -23.07 4.26
C ASP A 763 3.41 -22.51 4.63
N MET A 764 2.69 -23.19 5.52
CA MET A 764 1.36 -22.77 6.01
C MET A 764 1.45 -21.64 7.06
N GLY A 765 2.66 -21.14 7.34
CA GLY A 765 2.93 -20.07 8.27
C GLY A 765 3.12 -20.57 9.71
N VAL A 766 2.99 -19.65 10.67
CA VAL A 766 3.21 -19.98 12.09
C VAL A 766 2.01 -20.76 12.64
N ALA A 767 2.20 -22.04 12.94
CA ALA A 767 1.21 -22.86 13.64
C ALA A 767 1.14 -22.50 15.14
N ALA A 768 2.30 -22.39 15.77
CA ALA A 768 2.45 -22.05 17.19
C ALA A 768 3.82 -21.41 17.46
N SER A 769 3.90 -20.53 18.44
CA SER A 769 5.14 -19.89 18.90
C SER A 769 5.63 -20.49 20.22
N ASN A 770 6.85 -20.12 20.64
CA ASN A 770 7.48 -20.55 21.89
C ASN A 770 7.73 -22.07 21.99
N ILE A 771 8.16 -22.67 20.88
CA ILE A 771 8.55 -24.08 20.80
C ILE A 771 9.95 -24.27 21.44
N PRO A 772 10.07 -25.07 22.51
CA PRO A 772 11.33 -25.36 23.17
C PRO A 772 12.38 -25.93 22.22
N LYS A 773 13.66 -25.82 22.61
CA LYS A 773 14.73 -26.59 21.99
C LYS A 773 14.57 -28.07 22.42
N ASN A 774 15.07 -29.01 21.61
CA ASN A 774 14.99 -30.46 21.84
C ASN A 774 13.55 -31.01 21.85
N VAL A 775 12.87 -30.86 20.72
CA VAL A 775 11.52 -31.40 20.49
C VAL A 775 11.57 -32.54 19.48
N PHE A 776 10.69 -33.52 19.65
CA PHE A 776 10.56 -34.68 18.76
C PHE A 776 9.33 -34.49 17.87
N VAL A 777 9.38 -35.02 16.66
CA VAL A 777 8.22 -35.07 15.78
C VAL A 777 7.29 -36.17 16.27
N VAL A 778 6.00 -35.90 16.29
CA VAL A 778 4.94 -36.88 16.58
C VAL A 778 3.94 -36.90 15.43
N ILE A 779 3.61 -38.09 14.94
CA ILE A 779 2.65 -38.31 13.87
C ILE A 779 1.67 -39.39 14.30
N ASP A 780 0.37 -39.17 14.13
CA ASP A 780 -0.70 -40.15 14.35
C ASP A 780 -1.33 -40.48 12.99
N LEU A 781 -1.19 -41.73 12.52
CA LEU A 781 -1.82 -42.21 11.28
C LEU A 781 -3.31 -42.47 11.49
N TYR A 782 -4.03 -41.45 11.95
CA TYR A 782 -5.46 -41.46 12.18
C TYR A 782 -6.22 -41.16 10.88
N GLY A 783 -7.37 -41.81 10.68
CA GLY A 783 -8.21 -41.61 9.49
C GLY A 783 -7.71 -42.30 8.23
N PRO A 784 -7.73 -41.67 7.05
CA PRO A 784 -7.49 -42.33 5.76
C PRO A 784 -6.02 -42.62 5.49
N VAL A 785 -5.05 -41.95 6.12
CA VAL A 785 -3.63 -42.24 5.87
C VAL A 785 -3.26 -43.62 6.44
N GLU A 786 -2.63 -44.45 5.61
CA GLU A 786 -2.25 -45.83 5.95
C GLU A 786 -0.73 -46.04 5.92
N MET A 787 -0.03 -45.40 4.98
CA MET A 787 1.42 -45.53 4.83
C MET A 787 2.08 -44.20 4.55
N ILE A 788 3.19 -43.92 5.24
CA ILE A 788 4.03 -42.74 5.03
C ILE A 788 5.52 -43.11 4.98
N THR A 789 6.30 -42.36 4.21
CA THR A 789 7.76 -42.50 4.12
C THR A 789 8.45 -41.17 4.31
N ILE A 790 9.52 -41.15 5.10
CA ILE A 790 10.38 -39.98 5.31
C ILE A 790 11.13 -39.66 4.02
N THR A 791 11.12 -38.39 3.61
CA THR A 791 11.80 -37.88 2.41
C THR A 791 12.89 -36.87 2.72
N SER A 792 13.04 -36.47 3.98
CA SER A 792 14.01 -35.45 4.43
C SER A 792 15.41 -36.01 4.71
N SER A 793 16.44 -35.22 4.35
CA SER A 793 17.86 -35.48 4.62
C SER A 793 18.48 -34.36 5.48
N CYS A 794 19.47 -34.71 6.30
CA CYS A 794 20.14 -33.91 7.33
C CYS A 794 21.56 -33.71 6.83
N SER A 795 21.94 -32.46 6.59
CA SER A 795 23.32 -32.11 6.27
C SER A 795 24.19 -32.37 7.51
N TRP A 796 25.01 -33.42 7.48
CA TRP A 796 26.11 -33.55 8.42
C TRP A 796 27.14 -32.47 8.09
N ASP A 797 27.58 -31.70 9.08
CA ASP A 797 28.73 -30.82 8.92
C ASP A 797 29.81 -31.34 9.87
N ALA A 798 30.71 -32.16 9.32
CA ALA A 798 31.78 -32.83 10.05
C ALA A 798 32.93 -31.88 10.44
N SER A 799 32.82 -30.59 10.15
CA SER A 799 33.90 -29.61 10.29
C SER A 799 33.98 -28.94 11.67
N LEU A 800 33.00 -29.13 12.56
CA LEU A 800 32.96 -28.47 13.89
C LEU A 800 33.34 -29.38 15.09
N MET A 801 33.76 -30.62 14.86
CA MET A 801 34.12 -31.57 15.94
C MET A 801 35.61 -31.95 15.99
N ALA A 802 36.49 -31.22 15.29
CA ALA A 802 37.95 -31.43 15.34
C ALA A 802 38.69 -30.53 16.35
N SER A 803 37.97 -29.77 17.18
CA SER A 803 38.55 -29.06 18.32
C SER A 803 37.69 -29.25 19.55
N GLN A 804 37.83 -30.43 20.18
CA GLN A 804 37.68 -30.72 21.62
C GLN A 804 37.37 -32.21 21.80
N GLN A 805 38.39 -33.05 21.69
CA GLN A 805 38.45 -34.30 22.44
C GLN A 805 39.46 -34.11 23.58
N SER A 806 39.13 -34.73 24.73
CA SER A 806 39.73 -34.63 26.07
C SER A 806 39.12 -33.47 26.90
N GLN A 807 38.37 -33.68 27.98
CA GLN A 807 38.24 -34.82 28.90
C GLN A 807 36.80 -34.97 29.45
N SER A 808 36.57 -36.16 29.99
CA SER A 808 35.33 -36.88 30.29
C SER A 808 34.74 -36.65 31.70
N ILE A 809 33.39 -36.68 31.76
CA ILE A 809 32.50 -37.46 32.66
C ILE A 809 32.72 -37.40 34.19
N THR A 810 31.73 -36.87 34.93
CA THR A 810 31.00 -37.55 36.05
C THR A 810 29.69 -36.81 36.36
N SER A 811 28.54 -37.47 36.14
CA SER A 811 27.55 -37.97 37.13
C SER A 811 26.55 -36.97 37.73
N GLU A 812 25.30 -37.12 37.28
CA GLU A 812 24.00 -37.04 37.98
C GLU A 812 23.81 -36.25 39.29
N LEU A 813 22.72 -35.46 39.27
CA LEU A 813 21.71 -35.24 40.33
C LEU A 813 22.16 -34.68 41.69
N ALA A 814 21.84 -33.42 41.95
CA ALA A 814 21.05 -32.92 43.11
C ALA A 814 21.33 -31.44 43.39
N GLU A 815 20.29 -30.74 43.87
CA GLU A 815 20.31 -29.53 44.71
C GLU A 815 20.82 -28.23 44.04
N ALA A 816 19.96 -27.21 43.85
CA ALA A 816 19.43 -26.30 44.86
C ALA A 816 20.52 -25.44 45.53
N ALA A 817 20.25 -24.12 45.54
CA ALA A 817 20.89 -23.03 46.27
C ALA A 817 21.88 -22.15 45.51
N GLU A 818 21.71 -20.86 45.79
CA GLU A 818 22.29 -19.64 45.23
C GLU A 818 23.79 -19.50 45.52
N PHE A 819 24.49 -18.70 44.71
CA PHE A 819 25.21 -17.54 45.26
C PHE A 819 25.52 -16.49 44.18
N ASP A 820 25.29 -15.24 44.60
CA ASP A 820 25.67 -13.97 43.98
C ASP A 820 27.12 -13.91 43.52
N ALA A 821 27.34 -13.11 42.46
CA ALA A 821 28.50 -12.23 42.39
C ALA A 821 28.07 -10.93 41.68
N ASP A 822 28.10 -9.85 42.45
CA ASP A 822 27.88 -8.47 42.06
C ASP A 822 28.74 -8.06 40.86
N GLU A 823 28.09 -7.60 39.79
CA GLU A 823 28.62 -6.56 38.91
C GLU A 823 27.60 -5.41 38.90
N GLU A 824 27.99 -4.26 39.47
CA GLU A 824 27.24 -3.01 39.40
C GLU A 824 27.14 -2.55 37.93
N TYR A 825 26.01 -2.85 37.28
CA TYR A 825 25.63 -2.21 36.02
C TYR A 825 24.92 -0.88 36.33
N PRO A 826 25.19 0.20 35.59
CA PRO A 826 24.55 1.49 35.81
C PRO A 826 23.02 1.35 35.76
N ASN A 827 22.34 1.88 36.78
CA ASN A 827 20.90 1.77 37.01
C ASN A 827 20.00 2.41 35.91
N THR A 828 20.57 2.91 34.81
CA THR A 828 19.85 3.64 33.76
C THR A 828 20.19 3.10 32.38
N ILE A 829 19.21 2.51 31.71
CA ILE A 829 19.34 1.98 30.34
C ILE A 829 19.28 3.16 29.35
N GLY A 830 20.40 3.47 28.69
CA GLY A 830 20.46 4.50 27.64
C GLY A 830 20.07 4.00 26.24
N PHE A 831 20.14 4.87 25.25
CA PHE A 831 19.95 4.56 23.84
C PHE A 831 21.22 3.97 23.20
N HIS A 832 21.03 3.04 22.26
CA HIS A 832 22.06 2.35 21.51
C HIS A 832 22.67 3.24 20.42
N THR A 833 23.92 2.97 20.03
CA THR A 833 24.63 3.73 18.99
C THR A 833 24.11 3.46 17.57
N ASN A 834 23.55 2.27 17.32
CA ASN A 834 22.81 1.97 16.09
C ASN A 834 21.36 2.46 16.21
N HIS A 835 20.99 3.44 15.40
CA HIS A 835 19.69 4.11 15.38
C HIS A 835 19.33 4.58 13.95
N GLY A 836 18.13 5.15 13.78
CA GLY A 836 17.64 5.71 12.53
C GLY A 836 18.46 6.91 12.05
N LYS A 837 18.42 7.18 10.73
CA LYS A 837 19.27 8.16 10.05
C LYS A 837 19.15 9.58 10.61
N ASN A 838 17.95 9.97 11.05
CA ASN A 838 17.67 11.36 11.45
C ASN A 838 17.82 11.60 12.96
N ILE A 839 18.32 10.62 13.71
CA ILE A 839 18.48 10.70 15.16
C ILE A 839 19.89 11.21 15.52
N MET A 840 19.93 12.14 16.47
CA MET A 840 21.11 12.55 17.19
C MET A 840 20.95 12.18 18.67
N ILE A 841 21.89 11.39 19.20
CA ILE A 841 21.90 11.02 20.62
C ILE A 841 22.82 11.98 21.36
N SER A 842 22.34 12.50 22.50
CA SER A 842 23.04 13.45 23.37
C SER A 842 22.87 13.07 24.84
N ASN A 843 23.40 13.89 25.75
CA ASN A 843 23.31 13.69 27.20
C ASN A 843 23.81 12.30 27.67
N GLY A 844 24.98 11.89 27.18
CA GLY A 844 25.59 10.61 27.57
C GLY A 844 24.81 9.36 27.13
N GLY A 845 23.98 9.46 26.08
CA GLY A 845 23.16 8.35 25.62
C GLY A 845 21.71 8.38 26.11
N LEU A 846 21.32 9.39 26.89
CA LEU A 846 20.01 9.44 27.54
C LEU A 846 18.97 10.27 26.80
N THR A 847 19.37 11.13 25.85
CA THR A 847 18.45 11.99 25.10
C THR A 847 18.60 11.71 23.60
N ALA A 848 17.48 11.50 22.91
CA ALA A 848 17.42 11.34 21.47
C ALA A 848 16.62 12.48 20.84
N ASP A 849 17.17 13.08 19.79
CA ASP A 849 16.62 14.22 19.07
C ASP A 849 16.56 13.89 17.57
N ARG A 850 15.40 14.05 16.93
CA ARG A 850 15.22 13.89 15.49
C ARG A 850 15.45 15.23 14.82
N THR A 851 16.58 15.31 14.12
CA THR A 851 17.09 16.54 13.52
C THR A 851 16.39 16.97 12.24
N GLU A 852 15.84 16.02 11.47
CA GLU A 852 15.26 16.27 10.14
C GLU A 852 14.06 15.34 9.83
N SER A 853 13.28 15.70 8.79
CA SER A 853 12.08 14.96 8.31
C SER A 853 10.99 14.81 9.38
N TYR A 854 10.03 13.91 9.16
CA TYR A 854 9.05 13.39 10.12
C TYR A 854 9.28 11.90 10.45
N ASN A 855 10.18 11.22 9.75
CA ASN A 855 10.42 9.77 9.85
C ASN A 855 11.91 9.45 10.03
N GLN A 856 12.29 8.16 9.93
CA GLN A 856 13.65 7.65 10.18
C GLN A 856 14.14 7.99 11.61
N GLY A 857 13.22 8.03 12.57
CA GLY A 857 13.42 8.41 13.96
C GLY A 857 13.58 7.25 14.93
N ILE A 858 14.00 6.07 14.46
CA ILE A 858 14.03 4.84 15.26
C ILE A 858 15.21 4.84 16.23
N ILE A 859 14.95 4.60 17.52
CA ILE A 859 15.95 4.45 18.58
C ILE A 859 15.66 3.20 19.40
N VAL A 860 16.72 2.54 19.87
CA VAL A 860 16.65 1.30 20.65
C VAL A 860 17.48 1.41 21.91
N THR A 861 17.15 0.63 22.94
CA THR A 861 17.95 0.59 24.18
C THR A 861 19.32 -0.03 23.94
N SER A 862 20.33 0.46 24.65
CA SER A 862 21.71 -0.04 24.54
C SER A 862 21.91 -1.44 25.12
N GLN A 863 20.98 -1.88 25.97
CA GLN A 863 20.99 -3.20 26.60
C GLN A 863 19.59 -3.84 26.51
N PRO A 864 19.49 -5.19 26.55
CA PRO A 864 18.20 -5.89 26.65
C PRO A 864 17.46 -5.49 27.93
N LEU A 865 16.13 -5.39 27.83
CA LEU A 865 15.25 -5.17 28.98
C LEU A 865 15.25 -6.42 29.87
N ARG A 866 15.59 -6.26 31.15
CA ARG A 866 15.40 -7.30 32.16
C ARG A 866 13.91 -7.41 32.50
N LYS A 867 13.42 -8.62 32.78
CA LYS A 867 12.04 -8.80 33.25
C LYS A 867 11.79 -7.97 34.51
N LYS A 868 10.61 -7.38 34.63
CA LYS A 868 10.21 -6.41 35.67
C LYS A 868 10.99 -5.08 35.67
N HIS A 869 11.95 -4.88 34.78
CA HIS A 869 12.62 -3.60 34.64
C HIS A 869 11.84 -2.70 33.68
N MET A 870 11.50 -1.50 34.14
CA MET A 870 10.74 -0.54 33.36
C MET A 870 11.69 0.36 32.58
N PHE A 871 11.48 0.50 31.28
CA PHE A 871 12.19 1.48 30.46
C PHE A 871 11.24 2.63 30.14
N GLN A 872 11.59 3.86 30.50
CA GLN A 872 10.72 5.02 30.36
C GLN A 872 11.41 6.16 29.62
N VAL A 873 10.63 6.86 28.80
CA VAL A 873 11.04 8.09 28.11
C VAL A 873 10.05 9.21 28.38
N ARG A 874 10.57 10.42 28.57
CA ARG A 874 9.82 11.68 28.68
C ARG A 874 9.89 12.42 27.36
N ILE A 875 8.77 12.99 26.95
CA ILE A 875 8.69 13.83 25.76
C ILE A 875 9.17 15.23 26.11
N GLU A 876 10.24 15.66 25.45
CA GLU A 876 10.85 16.99 25.67
C GLU A 876 10.37 18.01 24.64
N HIS A 877 10.09 17.57 23.41
CA HIS A 877 9.67 18.48 22.34
C HIS A 877 8.71 17.78 21.36
N LEU A 878 7.73 18.55 20.89
CA LEU A 878 6.76 18.18 19.86
C LEU A 878 6.74 19.26 18.78
N ASN A 879 7.05 18.89 17.55
CA ASN A 879 7.06 19.75 16.38
C ASN A 879 5.76 19.62 15.59
N THR A 880 4.91 20.65 15.70
CA THR A 880 3.56 20.70 15.11
C THR A 880 3.53 20.83 13.59
N ARG A 881 4.69 20.85 12.91
CA ARG A 881 4.76 20.80 11.44
C ARG A 881 4.32 19.46 10.85
N TRP A 882 4.26 18.41 11.67
CA TRP A 882 3.97 17.05 11.26
C TRP A 882 2.69 16.51 11.92
N SER A 883 2.28 15.29 11.59
CA SER A 883 1.13 14.58 12.15
C SER A 883 1.56 13.22 12.71
N PHE A 884 0.81 12.67 13.68
CA PHE A 884 1.14 11.44 14.46
C PHE A 884 2.35 11.64 15.39
N SER A 885 2.43 11.00 16.55
CA SER A 885 3.38 11.45 17.61
C SER A 885 4.63 10.60 17.78
N LEU A 886 4.50 9.41 18.37
CA LEU A 886 5.60 8.49 18.58
C LEU A 886 5.07 7.07 18.68
N MET A 887 5.93 6.11 18.41
CA MET A 887 5.66 4.69 18.65
C MET A 887 6.63 4.13 19.67
N ILE A 888 6.18 3.22 20.51
CA ILE A 888 7.03 2.57 21.52
C ILE A 888 6.73 1.08 21.61
N GLY A 889 7.75 0.26 21.86
CA GLY A 889 7.63 -1.18 21.74
C GLY A 889 8.89 -1.92 22.13
N VAL A 890 8.96 -3.19 21.76
CA VAL A 890 10.13 -4.04 21.98
C VAL A 890 10.61 -4.69 20.69
N LEU A 891 11.94 -4.78 20.56
CA LEU A 891 12.63 -5.47 19.50
C LEU A 891 13.11 -6.83 20.01
N GLY A 892 12.66 -7.93 19.41
CA GLY A 892 12.95 -9.30 19.83
C GLY A 892 14.30 -9.86 19.39
N PHE A 893 15.19 -9.02 18.86
CA PHE A 893 16.51 -9.41 18.37
C PHE A 893 17.53 -8.28 18.64
N PRO A 894 18.85 -8.59 18.69
CA PRO A 894 19.89 -7.59 18.90
C PRO A 894 19.89 -6.49 17.83
N PRO A 895 20.02 -5.21 18.20
CA PRO A 895 20.08 -4.12 17.24
C PRO A 895 21.41 -4.06 16.47
N ASP A 896 22.44 -4.80 16.88
CA ASP A 896 23.74 -4.82 16.22
C ASP A 896 23.63 -5.20 14.74
N LYS A 897 24.12 -4.32 13.87
CA LYS A 897 24.16 -4.50 12.41
C LYS A 897 22.78 -4.60 11.74
N TYR A 898 21.69 -4.25 12.43
CA TYR A 898 20.37 -4.14 11.80
C TYR A 898 20.21 -2.76 11.13
N THR A 899 19.91 -2.76 9.83
CA THR A 899 19.58 -1.53 9.12
C THR A 899 18.12 -1.18 9.39
N PHE A 900 17.91 -0.13 10.17
CA PHE A 900 16.57 0.32 10.52
C PHE A 900 15.85 0.91 9.30
N PRO A 901 14.60 0.49 9.03
CA PRO A 901 13.79 1.04 7.94
C PRO A 901 13.31 2.46 8.24
N VAL A 902 12.59 3.07 7.30
CA VAL A 902 12.05 4.43 7.44
C VAL A 902 11.07 4.61 8.61
N SER A 903 10.43 3.52 9.05
CA SER A 903 9.53 3.48 10.20
C SER A 903 9.59 2.10 10.86
N SER A 904 9.46 2.05 12.19
CA SER A 904 9.42 0.79 12.95
C SER A 904 8.32 -0.16 12.50
N MET A 905 7.27 0.35 11.84
CA MET A 905 6.18 -0.44 11.28
C MET A 905 6.60 -1.34 10.11
N SER A 906 7.71 -1.00 9.44
CA SER A 906 8.29 -1.82 8.36
C SER A 906 9.19 -2.94 8.87
N ILE A 907 9.38 -3.07 10.19
CA ILE A 907 10.14 -4.17 10.80
C ILE A 907 9.28 -5.44 10.78
N LYS A 908 9.55 -6.30 9.79
CA LYS A 908 8.87 -7.62 9.62
C LYS A 908 9.44 -8.73 10.52
N LYS A 909 10.55 -8.47 11.22
CA LYS A 909 11.15 -9.38 12.21
C LYS A 909 10.44 -9.24 13.57
N SER A 910 10.73 -10.13 14.53
CA SER A 910 10.16 -10.13 15.88
C SER A 910 10.25 -8.74 16.54
N CYS A 911 9.13 -8.01 16.50
CA CYS A 911 9.01 -6.62 16.91
C CYS A 911 7.57 -6.39 17.36
N ILE A 912 7.37 -5.82 18.53
CA ILE A 912 6.03 -5.48 19.02
C ILE A 912 5.99 -3.98 19.22
N MET A 913 5.20 -3.27 18.43
CA MET A 913 5.08 -1.82 18.46
C MET A 913 3.70 -1.39 18.94
N ILE A 914 3.66 -0.31 19.71
CA ILE A 914 2.44 0.38 20.09
C ILE A 914 2.46 1.70 19.31
N GLN A 915 1.47 1.88 18.44
CA GLN A 915 1.28 3.08 17.62
C GLN A 915 -0.14 3.58 17.82
N GLY A 916 -0.28 4.87 18.11
CA GLY A 916 -1.57 5.46 18.45
C GLY A 916 -2.22 4.69 19.59
N ASN A 917 -3.38 4.06 19.35
CA ASN A 917 -4.06 3.19 20.30
C ASN A 917 -4.06 1.71 19.87
N ALA A 918 -3.11 1.27 19.05
CA ALA A 918 -3.05 -0.09 18.54
C ALA A 918 -1.69 -0.74 18.82
N VAL A 919 -1.70 -2.06 19.04
CA VAL A 919 -0.50 -2.88 19.19
C VAL A 919 -0.34 -3.70 17.93
N TYR A 920 0.87 -3.64 17.38
CA TYR A 920 1.29 -4.34 16.20
C TYR A 920 2.39 -5.33 16.59
N SER A 921 2.37 -6.51 15.99
CA SER A 921 3.43 -7.51 16.08
C SER A 921 3.92 -7.80 14.66
N SER A 922 5.19 -7.54 14.40
CA SER A 922 5.87 -7.70 13.10
C SER A 922 5.12 -7.01 11.95
N GLY A 923 4.56 -5.82 12.21
CA GLY A 923 3.77 -5.03 11.24
C GLY A 923 2.27 -5.39 11.18
N CYS A 924 1.85 -6.50 11.79
CA CYS A 924 0.45 -6.92 11.83
C CYS A 924 -0.26 -6.38 13.08
N LYS A 925 -1.42 -5.73 12.93
CA LYS A 925 -2.21 -5.25 14.06
C LYS A 925 -2.76 -6.44 14.85
N ILE A 926 -2.32 -6.62 16.10
CA ILE A 926 -2.77 -7.71 17.00
C ILE A 926 -3.80 -7.23 18.02
N LYS A 927 -3.84 -5.92 18.28
CA LYS A 927 -4.74 -5.33 19.25
C LYS A 927 -5.05 -3.91 18.85
N GLU A 928 -6.30 -3.49 19.04
CA GLU A 928 -6.76 -2.13 18.77
C GLU A 928 -7.48 -1.59 20.00
N ASN A 929 -7.49 -0.26 20.18
CA ASN A 929 -7.96 0.41 21.39
C ASN A 929 -7.16 0.02 22.65
N TYR A 930 -5.86 -0.21 22.52
CA TYR A 930 -4.91 -0.45 23.59
C TYR A 930 -4.25 0.84 24.10
N GLY A 931 -4.19 1.01 25.43
CA GLY A 931 -3.59 2.20 26.07
C GLY A 931 -4.25 3.54 25.72
N PRO A 932 -3.64 4.66 26.17
CA PRO A 932 -3.92 5.99 25.64
C PRO A 932 -3.46 6.07 24.18
N ASN A 933 -4.07 6.95 23.40
CA ASN A 933 -3.62 7.21 22.04
C ASN A 933 -2.27 7.93 22.09
N LEU A 934 -1.21 7.25 21.66
CA LEU A 934 0.12 7.87 21.61
C LEU A 934 0.16 9.08 20.68
N ASP A 935 -0.76 9.23 19.72
CA ASP A 935 -0.80 10.44 18.88
C ASP A 935 -1.27 11.70 19.61
N GLU A 936 -1.83 11.56 20.82
CA GLU A 936 -2.37 12.67 21.65
C GLU A 936 -1.42 13.08 22.79
N LEU A 937 -0.16 12.64 22.74
CA LEU A 937 0.82 12.95 23.77
C LEU A 937 1.22 14.43 23.77
N GLN A 938 1.53 14.95 24.95
CA GLN A 938 1.96 16.33 25.17
C GLN A 938 3.39 16.37 25.75
N ILE A 939 4.07 17.51 25.57
CA ILE A 939 5.37 17.76 26.18
C ILE A 939 5.27 17.54 27.70
N GLY A 940 6.22 16.80 28.27
CA GLY A 940 6.25 16.42 29.67
C GLY A 940 5.59 15.08 30.00
N HIS A 941 4.80 14.48 29.09
CA HIS A 941 4.29 13.13 29.30
C HIS A 941 5.43 12.10 29.34
N VAL A 942 5.28 11.10 30.21
CA VAL A 942 6.23 9.99 30.40
C VAL A 942 5.57 8.69 29.97
N ILE A 943 6.27 7.93 29.13
CA ILE A 943 5.79 6.66 28.59
C ILE A 943 6.82 5.59 28.86
N GLY A 944 6.36 4.48 29.39
CA GLY A 944 7.20 3.36 29.76
C GLY A 944 6.74 2.05 29.17
N ILE A 945 7.68 1.13 29.00
CA ILE A 945 7.42 -0.26 28.66
C ILE A 945 8.12 -1.17 29.66
N MET A 946 7.50 -2.30 29.96
CA MET A 946 8.06 -3.33 30.83
C MET A 946 7.63 -4.70 30.35
N VAL A 947 8.52 -5.68 30.42
CA VAL A 947 8.18 -7.10 30.21
C VAL A 947 8.03 -7.76 31.58
N ASP A 948 6.86 -8.30 31.89
CA ASP A 948 6.61 -8.96 33.17
C ASP A 948 7.16 -10.40 33.24
N GLU A 949 7.01 -11.07 34.39
CA GLU A 949 7.52 -12.44 34.59
C GLU A 949 6.90 -13.46 33.65
N GLU A 950 5.63 -13.25 33.30
CA GLU A 950 4.85 -14.07 32.37
C GLU A 950 5.18 -13.78 30.89
N SER A 951 6.21 -12.96 30.63
CA SER A 951 6.58 -12.51 29.28
C SER A 951 5.48 -11.70 28.58
N ASN A 952 4.72 -10.90 29.32
CA ASN A 952 3.79 -9.93 28.74
C ASN A 952 4.44 -8.54 28.63
N LEU A 953 4.30 -7.90 27.47
CA LEU A 953 4.63 -6.48 27.30
C LEU A 953 3.53 -5.65 27.96
N ARG A 954 3.91 -4.68 28.78
CA ARG A 954 3.00 -3.71 29.42
C ARG A 954 3.46 -2.29 29.09
N LEU A 955 2.48 -1.42 28.80
CA LEU A 955 2.69 0.01 28.61
C LEU A 955 2.35 0.74 29.90
N PHE A 956 3.18 1.70 30.27
CA PHE A 956 2.97 2.62 31.38
C PHE A 956 2.82 4.03 30.82
N PHE A 957 1.81 4.76 31.29
CA PHE A 957 1.61 6.15 30.93
C PHE A 957 1.56 6.98 32.20
N ASN A 958 2.51 7.92 32.36
CA ASN A 958 2.74 8.69 33.58
C ASN A 958 2.77 7.82 34.85
N GLY A 959 3.43 6.65 34.77
CA GLY A 959 3.54 5.69 35.86
C GLY A 959 2.33 4.74 36.04
N VAL A 960 1.25 4.90 35.27
CA VAL A 960 0.05 4.04 35.36
C VAL A 960 0.11 2.89 34.36
N ASP A 961 0.05 1.64 34.83
CA ASP A 961 -0.02 0.43 33.99
C ASP A 961 -1.31 0.40 33.15
N GLN A 962 -1.16 0.35 31.82
CA GLN A 962 -2.25 0.30 30.84
C GLN A 962 -2.70 -1.15 30.53
N GLY A 963 -2.13 -2.12 31.24
CA GLY A 963 -2.34 -3.54 31.11
C GLY A 963 -1.46 -4.17 30.05
N VAL A 964 -1.73 -5.44 29.73
CA VAL A 964 -0.92 -6.21 28.78
C VAL A 964 -1.15 -5.73 27.33
N ALA A 965 -0.09 -5.23 26.68
CA ALA A 965 -0.03 -4.88 25.26
C ALA A 965 -0.03 -6.14 24.39
N ALA A 966 0.90 -7.03 24.65
CA ALA A 966 1.12 -8.28 23.95
C ALA A 966 1.60 -9.35 24.93
N ARG A 967 1.24 -10.61 24.66
CA ARG A 967 1.73 -11.78 25.41
C ARG A 967 2.87 -12.42 24.65
N ASP A 968 3.58 -13.34 25.28
CA ASP A 968 4.60 -14.17 24.62
C ASP A 968 5.79 -13.37 24.05
N VAL A 969 6.19 -12.29 24.73
CA VAL A 969 7.35 -11.48 24.38
C VAL A 969 8.64 -12.31 24.49
N PRO A 970 9.57 -12.24 23.51
CA PRO A 970 10.84 -12.94 23.56
C PRO A 970 11.62 -12.67 24.85
N GLY A 971 12.27 -13.72 25.37
CA GLY A 971 12.97 -13.65 26.66
C GLY A 971 14.14 -12.66 26.72
N SER A 972 14.74 -12.34 25.57
CA SER A 972 15.69 -11.23 25.40
C SER A 972 15.13 -10.27 24.37
N CYS A 973 14.81 -9.05 24.78
CA CYS A 973 14.27 -8.01 23.90
C CYS A 973 14.79 -6.63 24.31
N TYR A 974 14.84 -5.70 23.36
CA TYR A 974 15.33 -4.35 23.55
C TYR A 974 14.16 -3.38 23.52
N GLY A 975 14.20 -2.31 24.32
CA GLY A 975 13.22 -1.24 24.21
C GLY A 975 13.42 -0.52 22.88
N LEU A 976 12.32 -0.18 22.22
CA LEU A 976 12.30 0.42 20.89
C LEU A 976 11.35 1.62 20.93
N VAL A 977 11.81 2.77 20.44
CA VAL A 977 11.01 4.00 20.30
C VAL A 977 11.19 4.49 18.87
N ASP A 978 10.14 4.91 18.19
CA ASP A 978 10.21 5.57 16.89
C ASP A 978 9.65 6.98 17.04
N LEU A 979 10.52 7.98 16.90
CA LEU A 979 10.19 9.40 16.93
C LEU A 979 9.53 9.82 15.62
N TYR A 980 8.41 9.20 15.27
CA TYR A 980 7.71 9.43 14.00
C TYR A 980 6.65 10.53 14.13
N GLY A 981 6.78 11.60 13.35
CA GLY A 981 5.77 12.66 13.21
C GLY A 981 6.07 13.89 14.06
N ILE A 982 5.22 14.22 15.04
CA ILE A 982 5.35 15.41 15.88
C ILE A 982 6.39 15.22 16.97
N CYS A 983 6.59 14.03 17.54
CA CYS A 983 7.63 13.85 18.55
C CYS A 983 9.00 13.82 17.88
N ASP A 984 9.83 14.82 18.20
CA ASP A 984 11.21 14.89 17.73
C ASP A 984 12.21 14.84 18.88
N LYS A 985 11.83 14.95 20.16
CA LYS A 985 12.80 14.84 21.26
C LYS A 985 12.27 14.08 22.47
N VAL A 986 13.04 13.08 22.92
CA VAL A 986 12.76 12.30 24.14
C VAL A 986 14.00 12.10 25.01
N THR A 987 13.80 11.98 26.32
CA THR A 987 14.86 11.69 27.31
C THR A 987 14.47 10.51 28.20
N VAL A 988 15.41 9.60 28.47
CA VAL A 988 15.21 8.46 29.38
C VAL A 988 14.98 8.96 30.81
N VAL A 989 13.96 8.42 31.49
CA VAL A 989 13.69 8.70 32.91
C VAL A 989 14.34 7.60 33.77
N PRO A 990 15.23 7.94 34.74
CA PRO A 990 15.80 6.96 35.66
C PRO A 990 14.73 6.35 36.57
N ASN A 991 14.81 5.04 36.82
CA ASN A 991 13.93 4.37 37.79
C ASN A 991 14.40 4.67 39.22
N GLU A 992 13.65 5.48 39.97
CA GLU A 992 13.81 5.56 41.43
C GLU A 992 13.20 4.30 42.07
N GLY A 993 13.99 3.57 42.86
CA GLY A 993 13.60 2.31 43.48
C GLY A 993 12.41 2.45 44.43
N SER A 994 11.47 1.50 44.34
CA SER A 994 10.34 1.34 45.24
C SER A 994 10.81 1.08 46.68
N GLY A 995 10.80 2.11 47.52
CA GLY A 995 10.84 2.03 48.99
C GLY A 995 9.44 2.17 49.58
N GLU A 996 9.18 1.37 50.62
CA GLU A 996 7.90 1.17 51.31
C GLU A 996 7.11 2.43 51.69
N SER A 997 5.78 2.30 51.67
CA SER A 997 4.82 3.27 52.20
C SER A 997 5.03 3.54 53.70
N PRO A 998 5.00 4.82 54.16
CA PRO A 998 4.66 5.13 55.54
C PRO A 998 3.31 5.86 55.64
N GLU A 999 2.52 5.44 56.61
CA GLU A 999 1.23 6.01 57.02
C GLU A 999 1.29 7.50 57.42
N PRO A 1000 0.15 8.24 57.39
CA PRO A 1000 0.12 9.65 57.71
C PRO A 1000 0.03 9.86 59.23
N HIS A 1001 1.14 10.26 59.86
CA HIS A 1001 1.12 10.85 61.20
C HIS A 1001 1.16 12.38 61.12
N HIS A 1002 0.06 12.99 61.57
CA HIS A 1002 -0.03 14.38 61.99
C HIS A 1002 1.08 14.76 63.00
N LYS A 1003 1.88 15.79 62.69
CA LYS A 1003 2.02 17.05 63.45
C LYS A 1003 3.33 17.78 63.13
N ASP A 1004 3.22 19.09 63.22
CA ASP A 1004 4.26 20.10 63.46
C ASP A 1004 4.99 20.75 62.27
N LYS A 1005 4.53 21.99 62.03
CA LYS A 1005 5.30 23.24 61.92
C LYS A 1005 6.19 23.40 60.68
N GLU A 1006 5.75 24.23 59.74
CA GLU A 1006 6.04 25.67 59.73
C GLU A 1006 7.53 26.01 59.57
N LYS A 1007 7.82 26.61 58.40
CA LYS A 1007 8.57 27.89 58.24
C LYS A 1007 9.98 27.79 57.64
N ALA A 1008 10.02 27.90 56.31
CA ALA A 1008 11.06 28.50 55.44
C ALA A 1008 10.68 28.03 54.02
N GLU A 1009 10.30 28.84 53.03
CA GLU A 1009 10.71 30.18 52.67
C GLU A 1009 9.57 30.89 51.94
N LYS A 1010 9.27 32.11 52.39
CA LYS A 1010 8.72 33.17 51.55
C LYS A 1010 9.92 33.89 50.97
N GLU A 1011 9.94 34.03 49.65
CA GLU A 1011 10.58 35.04 48.79
C GLU A 1011 10.70 34.33 47.42
N ASN A 1012 10.16 34.77 46.30
CA ASN A 1012 9.67 36.08 45.91
C ASN A 1012 8.68 35.88 44.75
N MET A 1013 7.42 36.29 44.94
CA MET A 1013 6.46 36.51 43.85
C MET A 1013 6.78 37.88 43.24
N GLU A 1014 7.03 37.93 41.93
CA GLU A 1014 6.51 38.95 41.00
C GLU A 1014 7.24 38.87 39.65
N GLU A 1015 6.81 37.95 38.77
CA GLU A 1015 6.82 38.16 37.30
C GLU A 1015 6.08 37.04 36.53
N VAL A 1016 4.82 36.74 36.88
CA VAL A 1016 3.95 35.86 36.04
C VAL A 1016 2.50 36.37 35.96
N LEU A 1017 2.32 37.70 36.02
CA LEU A 1017 1.03 38.35 35.79
C LEU A 1017 1.08 39.16 34.49
N LYS A 1018 1.30 38.48 33.36
CA LYS A 1018 1.00 39.03 32.02
C LYS A 1018 1.01 37.99 30.88
N GLU A 1019 0.43 36.81 31.07
CA GLU A 1019 0.12 35.93 29.92
C GLU A 1019 -0.99 34.91 30.20
N LYS A 1020 -1.96 35.26 31.06
CA LYS A 1020 -3.22 34.52 31.21
C LYS A 1020 -4.38 35.35 30.68
N GLN A 1021 -4.39 35.61 29.37
CA GLN A 1021 -5.55 36.14 28.68
C GLN A 1021 -5.54 35.87 27.17
N SER A 1022 -5.28 34.63 26.76
CA SER A 1022 -5.71 34.11 25.45
C SER A 1022 -5.44 32.60 25.38
N LEU A 1023 -6.43 31.77 25.71
CA LEU A 1023 -6.61 30.37 25.28
C LEU A 1023 -7.73 29.77 26.13
N SER A 1024 -8.96 30.26 25.89
CA SER A 1024 -10.18 29.62 26.35
C SER A 1024 -11.15 29.59 25.19
N GLU A 1025 -10.93 28.66 24.26
CA GLU A 1025 -11.93 28.08 23.35
C GLU A 1025 -11.20 27.13 22.39
N SER A 1026 -11.29 25.81 22.66
CA SER A 1026 -11.21 24.69 21.70
C SER A 1026 -10.58 23.43 22.33
N ILE A 1027 -11.29 22.77 23.25
CA ILE A 1027 -11.04 21.35 23.55
C ILE A 1027 -12.39 20.65 23.66
N LEU A 1028 -12.81 20.01 22.57
CA LEU A 1028 -13.77 18.91 22.60
C LEU A 1028 -13.45 17.96 21.43
N GLY A 1029 -12.46 17.09 21.64
CA GLY A 1029 -12.04 16.01 20.74
C GLY A 1029 -12.19 14.66 21.46
N SER A 1030 -12.74 13.67 20.76
CA SER A 1030 -13.38 12.45 21.27
C SER A 1030 -12.48 11.47 22.05
N VAL A 1031 -12.89 11.15 23.28
CA VAL A 1031 -12.38 10.00 24.07
C VAL A 1031 -12.92 8.68 23.49
N VAL A 1032 -12.06 7.81 22.93
CA VAL A 1032 -12.45 6.45 22.52
C VAL A 1032 -12.41 5.51 23.73
N ILE A 1033 -13.59 5.22 24.29
CA ILE A 1033 -13.76 4.31 25.44
C ILE A 1033 -13.83 2.84 24.97
N ARG A 1034 -12.97 1.96 25.48
CA ARG A 1034 -13.11 0.49 25.31
C ARG A 1034 -14.52 0.04 25.72
N PRO A 1035 -15.22 -0.81 24.95
CA PRO A 1035 -16.58 -1.22 25.29
C PRO A 1035 -16.58 -1.97 26.62
N CYS A 1036 -17.16 -1.34 27.64
CA CYS A 1036 -17.30 -1.91 28.97
C CYS A 1036 -18.18 -3.17 28.94
N GLU A 1037 -18.18 -3.96 30.01
CA GLU A 1037 -18.97 -5.18 30.08
C GLU A 1037 -20.47 -4.93 29.85
N TYR A 1038 -20.99 -3.79 30.30
CA TYR A 1038 -22.35 -3.34 30.02
C TYR A 1038 -22.60 -3.17 28.51
N ALA A 1039 -21.65 -2.54 27.80
CA ALA A 1039 -21.71 -2.34 26.35
C ALA A 1039 -21.66 -3.68 25.60
N LYS A 1040 -20.76 -4.60 25.99
CA LYS A 1040 -20.67 -5.95 25.41
C LYS A 1040 -21.97 -6.73 25.61
N THR A 1041 -22.56 -6.66 26.79
CA THR A 1041 -23.83 -7.33 27.08
C THR A 1041 -24.97 -6.71 26.27
N CYS A 1042 -25.03 -5.39 26.16
CA CYS A 1042 -26.02 -4.71 25.32
C CYS A 1042 -25.87 -5.08 23.83
N SER A 1043 -24.64 -5.22 23.32
CA SER A 1043 -24.41 -5.67 21.92
C SER A 1043 -24.92 -7.08 21.70
N LYS A 1044 -24.68 -7.99 22.66
CA LYS A 1044 -25.18 -9.36 22.62
C LYS A 1044 -26.71 -9.39 22.66
N VAL A 1045 -27.34 -8.60 23.54
CA VAL A 1045 -28.80 -8.49 23.62
C VAL A 1045 -29.40 -7.94 22.33
N ARG A 1046 -28.77 -6.92 21.71
CA ARG A 1046 -29.20 -6.40 20.40
C ARG A 1046 -29.23 -7.50 19.34
N SER A 1047 -28.18 -8.32 19.25
CA SER A 1047 -28.13 -9.45 18.31
C SER A 1047 -29.21 -10.49 18.60
N LEU A 1048 -29.52 -10.74 19.88
CA LEU A 1048 -30.58 -11.67 20.28
C LEU A 1048 -32.00 -11.16 19.98
N MET A 1049 -32.20 -9.85 19.87
CA MET A 1049 -33.50 -9.26 19.49
C MET A 1049 -33.85 -9.45 18.01
N GLY A 1050 -32.95 -10.02 17.18
CA GLY A 1050 -33.22 -10.33 15.78
C GLY A 1050 -33.33 -9.08 14.87
N ILE A 1051 -32.72 -7.96 15.27
CA ILE A 1051 -32.68 -6.74 14.46
C ILE A 1051 -31.46 -6.82 13.52
N PRO A 1052 -31.65 -6.76 12.19
CA PRO A 1052 -30.56 -6.80 11.22
C PRO A 1052 -29.55 -5.65 11.39
N ASP A 1053 -28.26 -5.94 11.15
CA ASP A 1053 -27.20 -4.93 11.24
C ASP A 1053 -27.33 -3.79 10.21
N GLY A 1054 -28.06 -4.03 9.10
CA GLY A 1054 -28.32 -3.03 8.06
C GLY A 1054 -29.09 -1.78 8.54
N PHE A 1055 -29.71 -1.80 9.72
CA PHE A 1055 -30.33 -0.62 10.32
C PHE A 1055 -29.35 0.33 11.03
N PHE A 1056 -28.09 -0.07 11.22
CA PHE A 1056 -27.13 0.66 12.04
C PHE A 1056 -25.90 1.09 11.23
N LEU A 1057 -25.30 2.23 11.61
CA LEU A 1057 -23.99 2.64 11.10
C LEU A 1057 -22.91 1.79 11.77
N GLU A 1058 -22.01 1.20 10.98
CA GLU A 1058 -20.92 0.37 11.49
C GLU A 1058 -20.03 1.21 12.43
N GLN A 1059 -19.67 0.62 13.58
CA GLN A 1059 -18.75 1.19 14.58
C GLN A 1059 -19.27 2.40 15.41
N GLN A 1060 -20.55 2.78 15.33
CA GLN A 1060 -21.11 3.92 16.10
C GLN A 1060 -22.06 3.49 17.25
N MET A 1061 -21.55 2.76 18.25
CA MET A 1061 -22.27 2.54 19.52
C MET A 1061 -21.66 3.36 20.66
N THR A 1062 -22.49 4.05 21.43
CA THR A 1062 -22.08 4.81 22.62
C THR A 1062 -22.72 4.22 23.88
N CYS A 1063 -21.92 3.79 24.84
CA CYS A 1063 -22.39 3.30 26.14
C CYS A 1063 -22.48 4.43 27.18
N TYR A 1064 -23.64 4.62 27.80
CA TYR A 1064 -23.88 5.61 28.85
C TYR A 1064 -24.02 4.99 30.24
N CYS A 1065 -23.43 3.82 30.51
CA CYS A 1065 -23.34 3.34 31.89
C CYS A 1065 -22.56 4.35 32.76
N GLU A 1066 -22.78 4.33 34.07
CA GLU A 1066 -22.20 5.34 34.98
C GLU A 1066 -20.67 5.45 34.83
N SER A 1067 -19.97 4.32 34.68
CA SER A 1067 -18.53 4.28 34.44
C SER A 1067 -18.14 4.91 33.10
N CYS A 1068 -18.79 4.52 31.99
CA CYS A 1068 -18.48 5.06 30.67
C CYS A 1068 -18.81 6.55 30.54
N HIS A 1069 -19.89 7.01 31.20
CA HIS A 1069 -20.23 8.42 31.24
C HIS A 1069 -19.20 9.23 32.02
N LYS A 1070 -18.82 8.79 33.23
CA LYS A 1070 -17.77 9.44 34.03
C LYS A 1070 -16.44 9.49 33.28
N LEU A 1071 -16.08 8.42 32.57
CA LEU A 1071 -14.86 8.37 31.75
C LEU A 1071 -14.88 9.38 30.58
N ARG A 1072 -16.05 9.68 30.02
CA ARG A 1072 -16.20 10.67 28.94
C ARG A 1072 -16.18 12.12 29.43
N SER A 1073 -16.32 12.35 30.75
CA SER A 1073 -16.44 13.68 31.35
C SER A 1073 -17.50 14.57 30.67
N GLU A 1074 -18.59 13.95 30.18
CA GLU A 1074 -19.72 14.65 29.56
C GLU A 1074 -20.66 15.24 30.62
N ASP A 1075 -21.24 16.41 30.32
CA ASP A 1075 -22.32 16.98 31.13
C ASP A 1075 -23.59 16.12 31.05
N LEU A 1076 -24.32 16.02 32.17
CA LEU A 1076 -25.58 15.27 32.22
C LEU A 1076 -26.70 15.91 31.37
N TYR A 1077 -26.54 17.17 30.99
CA TYR A 1077 -27.51 17.96 30.23
C TYR A 1077 -26.80 18.71 29.10
N LEU A 1078 -27.25 18.50 27.87
CA LEU A 1078 -26.67 19.09 26.66
C LEU A 1078 -27.69 19.97 25.94
N ARG A 1079 -27.23 20.91 25.11
CA ARG A 1079 -28.10 21.80 24.32
C ARG A 1079 -27.98 21.51 22.82
N ARG A 1080 -29.10 21.44 22.11
CA ARG A 1080 -29.15 21.30 20.64
C ARG A 1080 -30.39 21.97 20.05
N GLY A 1081 -30.27 22.40 18.79
CA GLY A 1081 -31.34 22.98 17.96
C GLY A 1081 -31.40 24.50 17.95
N GLU A 1082 -32.28 25.08 17.13
CA GLU A 1082 -32.49 26.52 17.01
C GLU A 1082 -33.97 26.88 17.27
N PRO A 1083 -34.29 27.62 18.36
CA PRO A 1083 -33.39 28.05 19.44
C PRO A 1083 -32.86 26.85 20.26
N PRO A 1084 -31.68 26.96 20.90
CA PRO A 1084 -31.11 25.84 21.67
C PRO A 1084 -32.03 25.38 22.80
N ARG A 1085 -32.33 24.07 22.86
CA ARG A 1085 -33.04 23.45 23.98
C ARG A 1085 -32.18 22.40 24.68
N GLU A 1086 -32.32 22.34 26.00
CA GLU A 1086 -31.66 21.35 26.86
C GLU A 1086 -32.34 19.98 26.74
N TYR A 1087 -31.53 18.91 26.80
CA TYR A 1087 -31.98 17.52 26.93
C TYR A 1087 -31.00 16.73 27.83
N SER A 1088 -31.50 15.72 28.54
CA SER A 1088 -30.65 14.88 29.40
C SER A 1088 -29.90 13.83 28.56
N VAL A 1089 -28.64 13.54 28.86
CA VAL A 1089 -27.96 12.37 28.29
C VAL A 1089 -28.58 11.06 28.79
N PRO A 1090 -28.60 9.97 27.99
CA PRO A 1090 -29.35 8.77 28.35
C PRO A 1090 -28.57 7.85 29.32
N LEU A 1091 -28.28 8.35 30.53
CA LEU A 1091 -27.50 7.65 31.55
C LEU A 1091 -28.11 6.26 31.88
N GLY A 1092 -27.28 5.23 31.84
CA GLY A 1092 -27.66 3.82 32.00
C GLY A 1092 -28.04 3.08 30.72
N TRP A 1093 -28.02 3.73 29.55
CA TRP A 1093 -28.42 3.12 28.27
C TRP A 1093 -27.24 2.94 27.31
N CYS A 1094 -27.34 2.02 26.35
CA CYS A 1094 -26.45 1.97 25.18
C CYS A 1094 -27.18 2.51 23.96
N ARG A 1095 -26.56 3.45 23.24
CA ARG A 1095 -27.08 4.04 22.01
C ARG A 1095 -26.42 3.44 20.79
N TYR A 1096 -27.22 3.02 19.82
CA TYR A 1096 -26.79 2.57 18.50
C TYR A 1096 -27.31 3.55 17.45
N ILE A 1097 -26.41 4.15 16.68
CA ILE A 1097 -26.81 5.12 15.64
C ILE A 1097 -27.48 4.40 14.48
N LEU A 1098 -28.62 4.94 14.02
CA LEU A 1098 -29.41 4.36 12.94
C LEU A 1098 -28.95 4.87 11.57
N LYS A 1099 -28.92 3.98 10.57
CA LYS A 1099 -28.72 4.33 9.16
C LYS A 1099 -29.97 5.05 8.64
N GLN A 1100 -29.80 6.26 8.13
CA GLN A 1100 -30.93 7.08 7.72
C GLN A 1100 -31.43 6.70 6.33
N ARG A 1101 -32.70 6.28 6.22
CA ARG A 1101 -33.32 5.94 4.93
C ARG A 1101 -33.67 7.21 4.16
N GLN A 1102 -33.20 7.29 2.92
CA GLN A 1102 -33.26 8.46 2.03
C GLN A 1102 -34.68 9.03 1.88
N LYS A 1103 -34.91 10.24 2.40
CA LYS A 1103 -35.89 11.21 1.87
C LYS A 1103 -35.15 12.53 1.66
N ALA A 1104 -34.95 12.89 0.40
CA ALA A 1104 -33.96 13.86 -0.06
C ALA A 1104 -34.23 15.35 0.27
N SER A 1105 -35.30 15.70 0.98
CA SER A 1105 -35.71 17.10 1.16
C SER A 1105 -35.54 17.69 2.56
N SER A 1106 -35.25 16.89 3.59
CA SER A 1106 -35.20 17.35 4.99
C SER A 1106 -33.80 17.44 5.61
N PHE A 1107 -32.74 17.08 4.89
CA PHE A 1107 -31.39 16.94 5.46
C PHE A 1107 -30.61 18.26 5.63
N VAL A 1108 -30.96 19.30 4.88
CA VAL A 1108 -30.20 20.57 4.88
C VAL A 1108 -30.38 21.37 6.18
N ALA A 1109 -31.31 20.98 7.06
CA ALA A 1109 -31.63 21.72 8.30
C ALA A 1109 -31.70 20.86 9.58
N SER A 1110 -31.25 19.60 9.58
CA SER A 1110 -31.40 18.68 10.72
C SER A 1110 -30.52 19.02 11.94
N ASP A 1111 -29.42 19.75 11.74
CA ASP A 1111 -28.60 20.25 12.86
C ASP A 1111 -29.29 21.35 13.69
N LYS A 1112 -30.37 21.92 13.15
CA LYS A 1112 -31.21 22.90 13.82
C LYS A 1112 -32.36 22.27 14.63
N TRP A 1113 -32.49 20.94 14.64
CA TRP A 1113 -33.61 20.23 15.30
C TRP A 1113 -33.29 19.91 16.77
N HIS A 1114 -34.32 19.90 17.61
CA HIS A 1114 -34.23 19.57 19.04
C HIS A 1114 -34.08 18.07 19.26
N VAL A 1115 -33.49 17.65 20.38
CA VAL A 1115 -33.35 16.24 20.75
C VAL A 1115 -34.42 15.85 21.77
N ALA A 1116 -35.03 14.69 21.58
CA ALA A 1116 -35.94 14.09 22.54
C ALA A 1116 -35.87 12.57 22.52
N TYR A 1117 -36.60 11.95 23.44
CA TYR A 1117 -36.69 10.50 23.60
C TYR A 1117 -38.13 10.01 23.40
N TYR A 1118 -38.27 8.87 22.73
CA TYR A 1118 -39.53 8.16 22.52
C TYR A 1118 -39.44 6.72 23.02
N GLY A 1119 -40.35 6.31 23.89
CA GLY A 1119 -40.36 4.98 24.49
C GLY A 1119 -41.12 4.01 23.60
N THR A 1120 -40.67 2.76 23.49
CA THR A 1120 -41.34 1.76 22.66
C THR A 1120 -41.30 0.37 23.30
N GLN A 1121 -42.11 -0.54 22.75
CA GLN A 1121 -42.09 -1.97 23.08
C GLN A 1121 -41.36 -2.77 22.00
N LEU A 1122 -40.88 -3.97 22.35
CA LEU A 1122 -40.16 -4.85 21.42
C LEU A 1122 -41.00 -5.20 20.18
N GLU A 1123 -42.30 -5.44 20.35
CA GLU A 1123 -43.22 -5.86 19.30
C GLU A 1123 -43.37 -4.81 18.18
N VAL A 1124 -43.30 -3.53 18.57
CA VAL A 1124 -43.50 -2.39 17.69
C VAL A 1124 -42.17 -1.89 17.10
N LEU A 1125 -41.05 -2.23 17.75
CA LEU A 1125 -39.71 -1.76 17.44
C LEU A 1125 -39.32 -2.02 15.97
N ARG A 1126 -39.55 -3.24 15.48
CA ARG A 1126 -39.18 -3.62 14.11
C ARG A 1126 -39.99 -2.85 13.07
N LYS A 1127 -41.28 -2.66 13.31
CA LYS A 1127 -42.17 -1.90 12.42
C LYS A 1127 -41.74 -0.43 12.32
N ILE A 1128 -41.34 0.19 13.43
CA ILE A 1128 -40.81 1.57 13.44
C ILE A 1128 -39.49 1.65 12.65
N LEU A 1129 -38.58 0.68 12.82
CA LEU A 1129 -37.32 0.63 12.07
C LEU A 1129 -37.53 0.40 10.57
N ASP A 1130 -38.45 -0.50 10.19
CA ASP A 1130 -38.75 -0.80 8.79
C ASP A 1130 -39.41 0.40 8.08
N THR A 1131 -40.28 1.13 8.77
CA THR A 1131 -41.00 2.28 8.18
C THR A 1131 -40.23 3.59 8.28
N GLY A 1132 -39.30 3.69 9.25
CA GLY A 1132 -38.61 4.94 9.57
C GLY A 1132 -39.52 6.01 10.17
N ASP A 1133 -40.75 5.65 10.53
CA ASP A 1133 -41.79 6.57 11.00
C ASP A 1133 -42.49 6.03 12.25
N ILE A 1134 -42.51 6.83 13.31
CA ILE A 1134 -43.17 6.51 14.58
C ILE A 1134 -44.70 6.49 14.40
N HIS A 1135 -45.23 7.21 13.41
CA HIS A 1135 -46.66 7.22 13.09
C HIS A 1135 -47.16 5.91 12.46
N ALA A 1136 -46.30 5.05 11.93
CA ALA A 1136 -46.71 3.83 11.21
C ALA A 1136 -47.49 2.81 12.09
N CYS A 1137 -47.57 3.04 13.40
CA CYS A 1137 -48.25 2.19 14.35
C CYS A 1137 -49.67 2.66 14.72
N SER A 1138 -50.19 3.73 14.10
CA SER A 1138 -51.52 4.25 14.42
C SER A 1138 -52.68 3.40 13.89
N ASP A 1139 -52.47 2.63 12.81
CA ASP A 1139 -53.58 2.21 11.92
C ASP A 1139 -53.97 0.73 11.92
N GLN A 1140 -53.18 -0.19 12.49
CA GLN A 1140 -53.54 -1.62 12.46
C GLN A 1140 -53.07 -2.37 13.71
N MET A 1141 -54.01 -3.13 14.29
CA MET A 1141 -53.95 -4.01 15.47
C MET A 1141 -54.26 -3.36 16.84
N GLY A 1142 -55.40 -3.76 17.40
CA GLY A 1142 -55.76 -3.54 18.79
C GLY A 1142 -54.93 -4.44 19.70
N GLY A 1143 -54.35 -3.84 20.74
CA GLY A 1143 -53.50 -4.48 21.73
C GLY A 1143 -52.06 -3.95 21.68
N GLY A 1144 -51.71 -3.07 22.61
CA GLY A 1144 -50.30 -2.84 22.99
C GLY A 1144 -49.58 -1.59 22.46
N SER A 1145 -50.26 -0.60 21.87
CA SER A 1145 -49.59 0.66 21.52
C SER A 1145 -49.52 1.60 22.72
N ILE A 1146 -48.32 2.09 23.05
CA ILE A 1146 -48.07 3.20 23.99
C ILE A 1146 -48.46 4.52 23.31
N LEU A 1147 -49.76 4.65 23.07
CA LEU A 1147 -50.42 5.90 22.77
C LEU A 1147 -51.41 6.08 23.91
N LEU A 1148 -50.99 6.75 24.98
CA LEU A 1148 -51.88 7.05 26.10
C LEU A 1148 -53.07 7.86 25.57
N PRO A 1149 -54.31 7.38 25.74
CA PRO A 1149 -55.47 8.23 25.56
C PRO A 1149 -55.51 9.21 26.74
N GLN A 1150 -55.13 10.47 26.55
CA GLN A 1150 -55.51 11.50 27.51
C GLN A 1150 -57.01 11.79 27.35
N SER A 1151 -57.82 11.22 28.24
CA SER A 1151 -59.10 11.80 28.60
C SER A 1151 -58.85 13.04 29.46
N ILE A 1152 -58.77 14.22 28.85
CA ILE A 1152 -58.92 15.46 29.62
C ILE A 1152 -60.40 15.58 29.95
N ALA A 1153 -60.73 15.57 31.24
CA ALA A 1153 -62.06 15.94 31.71
C ALA A 1153 -62.34 17.40 31.30
N PHE A 1154 -63.08 17.59 30.22
CA PHE A 1154 -63.68 18.89 29.92
C PHE A 1154 -64.88 19.07 30.85
N THR A 1155 -64.84 20.13 31.65
CA THR A 1155 -66.06 20.73 32.17
C THR A 1155 -66.93 21.15 30.98
N GLU A 1156 -68.22 20.83 31.09
CA GLU A 1156 -69.23 21.08 30.06
C GLU A 1156 -69.22 22.56 29.62
N LYS A 1157 -68.77 22.82 28.38
CA LYS A 1157 -69.33 23.77 27.40
C LYS A 1157 -68.28 24.19 26.36
N SER A 1158 -67.83 23.25 25.52
CA SER A 1158 -67.45 23.52 24.12
C SER A 1158 -66.97 22.22 23.44
N ARG A 1159 -67.85 21.56 22.67
CA ARG A 1159 -67.42 20.64 21.61
C ARG A 1159 -66.86 21.47 20.45
N PRO A 1160 -65.78 21.01 19.80
CA PRO A 1160 -65.98 20.61 18.41
C PRO A 1160 -65.22 19.33 17.98
N ASP A 1161 -65.86 18.67 17.01
CA ASP A 1161 -65.39 17.85 15.89
C ASP A 1161 -64.51 16.60 16.05
N SER A 1162 -65.04 15.56 15.43
CA SER A 1162 -64.58 14.19 15.28
C SER A 1162 -63.32 14.07 14.41
N SER A 1163 -62.15 14.09 15.04
CA SER A 1163 -60.96 13.34 14.57
C SER A 1163 -59.98 13.16 15.73
N SER A 1164 -60.07 12.06 16.49
CA SER A 1164 -59.14 11.76 17.58
C SER A 1164 -57.79 11.28 17.02
N LEU A 1165 -57.02 12.21 16.45
CA LEU A 1165 -55.63 11.97 16.04
C LEU A 1165 -54.78 11.69 17.28
N LYS A 1166 -54.27 10.46 17.39
CA LYS A 1166 -53.39 9.99 18.47
C LYS A 1166 -52.11 10.83 18.45
N GLN A 1167 -51.80 11.45 19.58
CA GLN A 1167 -50.68 12.37 19.73
C GLN A 1167 -49.43 11.59 20.16
N ILE A 1168 -48.29 11.84 19.50
CA ILE A 1168 -47.01 11.22 19.89
C ILE A 1168 -46.49 11.96 21.11
N ILE A 1169 -46.16 11.22 22.17
CA ILE A 1169 -45.57 11.75 23.41
C ILE A 1169 -44.07 11.41 23.44
N MET A 1170 -43.26 12.43 23.67
CA MET A 1170 -41.81 12.38 23.79
C MET A 1170 -41.37 13.22 24.99
N SER A 1171 -40.09 13.19 25.33
CA SER A 1171 -39.56 14.00 26.44
C SER A 1171 -38.11 14.41 26.18
N PRO A 1172 -37.67 15.58 26.71
CA PRO A 1172 -36.26 15.96 26.70
C PRO A 1172 -35.43 15.10 27.65
N THR A 1173 -36.05 14.30 28.53
CA THR A 1173 -35.35 13.40 29.45
C THR A 1173 -35.72 11.93 29.28
N ILE A 1174 -34.69 11.08 29.26
CA ILE A 1174 -34.89 9.62 29.23
C ILE A 1174 -35.44 9.11 30.57
N ARG A 1175 -35.30 9.86 31.66
CA ARG A 1175 -35.76 9.43 33.00
C ARG A 1175 -37.29 9.30 33.03
N TYR A 1176 -37.97 10.16 32.28
CA TYR A 1176 -39.42 10.10 32.13
C TYR A 1176 -39.84 9.00 31.16
N ILE A 1177 -39.35 9.04 29.92
CA ILE A 1177 -39.77 8.11 28.85
C ILE A 1177 -39.19 6.68 29.03
N GLY A 1178 -38.16 6.51 29.85
CA GLY A 1178 -37.58 5.21 30.19
C GLY A 1178 -38.35 4.41 31.24
N CYS A 1179 -39.40 4.99 31.85
CA CYS A 1179 -40.23 4.32 32.84
C CYS A 1179 -41.08 3.19 32.23
N ASN A 1180 -41.77 2.39 33.06
CA ASN A 1180 -42.44 1.18 32.60
C ASN A 1180 -43.67 1.45 31.73
N GLU A 1181 -44.28 2.62 31.91
CA GLU A 1181 -45.46 3.08 31.19
C GLU A 1181 -45.13 3.39 29.72
N PHE A 1182 -43.94 3.96 29.46
CA PHE A 1182 -43.51 4.36 28.12
C PHE A 1182 -42.48 3.40 27.48
N SER A 1183 -41.73 2.65 28.28
CA SER A 1183 -40.75 1.65 27.83
C SER A 1183 -40.85 0.39 28.71
N PRO A 1184 -41.86 -0.47 28.50
CA PRO A 1184 -42.08 -1.63 29.35
C PRO A 1184 -40.94 -2.63 29.22
N LYS A 1185 -40.56 -3.22 30.36
CA LYS A 1185 -39.53 -4.25 30.40
C LYS A 1185 -40.02 -5.55 29.77
N PHE A 1186 -39.21 -6.17 28.93
CA PHE A 1186 -39.45 -7.51 28.39
C PHE A 1186 -38.31 -8.46 28.75
N LYS A 1187 -38.61 -9.76 28.77
CA LYS A 1187 -37.62 -10.80 29.10
C LYS A 1187 -37.05 -11.40 27.83
N LEU A 1188 -35.73 -11.56 27.78
CA LEU A 1188 -35.02 -12.18 26.67
C LEU A 1188 -34.12 -13.30 27.19
N LEU A 1189 -34.29 -14.52 26.66
CA LEU A 1189 -33.54 -15.71 27.05
C LEU A 1189 -32.41 -15.95 26.05
N ASP A 1190 -31.16 -16.02 26.54
CA ASP A 1190 -30.04 -16.48 25.71
C ASP A 1190 -30.14 -18.00 25.51
N PRO A 1191 -30.34 -18.49 24.28
CA PRO A 1191 -30.52 -19.92 24.02
C PRO A 1191 -29.28 -20.75 24.38
N ARG A 1192 -28.09 -20.14 24.34
CA ARG A 1192 -26.78 -20.79 24.55
C ARG A 1192 -26.42 -20.88 26.03
N THR A 1193 -26.61 -19.80 26.78
CA THR A 1193 -26.20 -19.72 28.20
C THR A 1193 -27.37 -19.94 29.18
N LYS A 1194 -28.61 -19.94 28.69
CA LYS A 1194 -29.85 -19.93 29.49
C LYS A 1194 -29.99 -18.72 30.43
N LYS A 1195 -29.12 -17.70 30.32
CA LYS A 1195 -29.25 -16.44 31.06
C LYS A 1195 -30.45 -15.65 30.56
N THR A 1196 -31.26 -15.13 31.48
CA THR A 1196 -32.42 -14.27 31.18
C THR A 1196 -32.07 -12.82 31.44
N PHE A 1197 -32.30 -11.96 30.45
CA PHE A 1197 -32.10 -10.50 30.54
C PHE A 1197 -33.45 -9.79 30.62
N HIS A 1198 -33.56 -8.75 31.46
CA HIS A 1198 -34.71 -7.84 31.43
C HIS A 1198 -34.29 -6.58 30.66
N VAL A 1199 -34.95 -6.32 29.53
CA VAL A 1199 -34.51 -5.34 28.55
C VAL A 1199 -35.59 -4.28 28.36
N ARG A 1200 -35.16 -3.04 28.20
CA ARG A 1200 -35.98 -1.89 27.79
C ARG A 1200 -35.43 -1.28 26.52
N VAL A 1201 -36.31 -0.70 25.71
CA VAL A 1201 -35.95 -0.06 24.45
C VAL A 1201 -36.63 1.30 24.29
N ALA A 1202 -35.89 2.25 23.73
CA ALA A 1202 -36.37 3.59 23.41
C ALA A 1202 -35.63 4.10 22.17
N PHE A 1203 -36.12 5.17 21.55
CA PHE A 1203 -35.47 5.88 20.47
C PHE A 1203 -35.01 7.26 20.94
N GLN A 1204 -33.81 7.65 20.53
CA GLN A 1204 -33.41 9.05 20.46
C GLN A 1204 -33.86 9.61 19.12
N VAL A 1205 -34.57 10.73 19.15
CA VAL A 1205 -35.19 11.35 17.98
C VAL A 1205 -34.81 12.82 17.86
N TRP A 1206 -34.84 13.32 16.64
CA TRP A 1206 -34.75 14.75 16.36
C TRP A 1206 -36.14 15.31 16.04
N LEU A 1207 -36.45 16.45 16.64
CA LEU A 1207 -37.74 17.13 16.54
C LEU A 1207 -37.59 18.51 15.91
N LYS A 1208 -38.42 18.78 14.91
CA LYS A 1208 -38.43 20.07 14.26
C LYS A 1208 -38.86 21.17 15.25
N PRO A 1209 -38.11 22.27 15.39
CA PRO A 1209 -38.52 23.38 16.24
C PRO A 1209 -39.87 23.94 15.76
N GLY A 1210 -40.78 24.20 16.72
CA GLY A 1210 -42.11 24.73 16.44
C GLY A 1210 -43.18 23.69 16.05
N SER A 1211 -42.82 22.41 15.88
CA SER A 1211 -43.79 21.35 15.51
C SER A 1211 -44.32 20.56 16.71
N TYR A 1212 -44.02 20.95 17.94
CA TYR A 1212 -44.44 20.24 19.16
C TYR A 1212 -44.87 21.19 20.27
N LYS A 1213 -45.69 20.70 21.20
CA LYS A 1213 -46.15 21.41 22.40
C LYS A 1213 -45.57 20.75 23.65
N THR A 1214 -45.15 21.57 24.62
CA THR A 1214 -44.68 21.14 25.94
C THR A 1214 -45.84 21.13 26.93
N GLY A 1215 -45.90 20.12 27.80
CA GLY A 1215 -46.95 19.96 28.79
C GLY A 1215 -46.50 19.17 30.02
N PRO A 1216 -47.37 19.08 31.04
CA PRO A 1216 -47.06 18.41 32.29
C PRO A 1216 -46.99 16.90 32.11
N GLN A 1217 -46.25 16.23 32.99
CA GLN A 1217 -46.22 14.77 33.07
C GLN A 1217 -47.61 14.18 33.40
N SER A 1218 -47.95 13.06 32.77
CA SER A 1218 -49.20 12.30 32.94
C SER A 1218 -49.12 11.16 33.96
N LEU A 1219 -47.96 10.90 34.58
CA LEU A 1219 -47.76 9.82 35.56
C LEU A 1219 -48.33 10.14 36.96
N GLY A 1220 -48.82 11.37 37.20
CA GLY A 1220 -49.43 11.77 38.47
C GLY A 1220 -48.45 11.86 39.65
N LEU A 1221 -47.14 11.85 39.38
CA LEU A 1221 -46.09 11.92 40.39
C LEU A 1221 -45.91 13.36 40.91
N THR A 1222 -45.88 13.51 42.24
CA THR A 1222 -45.59 14.80 42.91
C THR A 1222 -44.11 15.10 43.00
N ASP A 1223 -43.27 14.05 43.03
CA ASP A 1223 -41.83 14.18 43.12
C ASP A 1223 -41.22 14.60 41.78
N GLN A 1224 -40.18 15.43 41.85
CA GLN A 1224 -39.47 15.89 40.67
C GLN A 1224 -38.74 14.71 39.99
N ILE A 1225 -39.10 14.43 38.72
CA ILE A 1225 -38.60 13.25 37.99
C ILE A 1225 -37.18 13.47 37.46
N ASP A 1226 -36.91 14.68 36.97
CA ASP A 1226 -35.58 15.09 36.52
C ASP A 1226 -35.16 16.39 37.21
N PRO A 1227 -33.96 16.47 37.80
CA PRO A 1227 -33.47 17.66 38.50
C PRO A 1227 -33.51 18.96 37.68
N GLN A 1228 -33.33 18.87 36.35
CA GLN A 1228 -33.22 20.04 35.47
C GLN A 1228 -34.54 20.42 34.81
N PHE A 1229 -35.44 19.45 34.57
CA PHE A 1229 -36.70 19.68 33.86
C PHE A 1229 -37.89 19.68 34.83
N PRO A 1230 -38.68 20.76 34.89
CA PRO A 1230 -39.85 20.81 35.76
C PRO A 1230 -40.92 19.83 35.27
N ASN A 1231 -41.62 19.17 36.20
CA ASN A 1231 -42.70 18.22 35.89
C ASN A 1231 -43.82 18.83 35.02
N SER A 1232 -43.92 20.16 34.94
CA SER A 1232 -44.86 20.90 34.08
C SER A 1232 -44.49 20.92 32.59
N GLU A 1233 -43.28 20.49 32.21
CA GLU A 1233 -42.77 20.60 30.82
C GLU A 1233 -42.18 19.29 30.27
N LEU A 1234 -42.37 18.16 30.96
CA LEU A 1234 -41.77 16.88 30.60
C LEU A 1234 -42.37 16.21 29.37
N GLU A 1235 -43.61 16.49 29.02
CA GLU A 1235 -44.29 15.89 27.87
C GLU A 1235 -44.22 16.79 26.64
N TRP A 1236 -43.49 16.35 25.63
CA TRP A 1236 -43.41 16.99 24.33
C TRP A 1236 -44.26 16.22 23.35
N SER A 1237 -45.17 16.93 22.69
CA SER A 1237 -46.26 16.29 21.99
C SER A 1237 -46.46 16.87 20.60
N THR A 1238 -46.53 16.00 19.58
CA THR A 1238 -46.71 16.39 18.17
C THR A 1238 -47.80 15.56 17.49
N LYS A 1239 -48.43 16.16 16.49
CA LYS A 1239 -49.38 15.52 15.57
C LYS A 1239 -48.92 15.63 14.11
N GLU A 1240 -47.78 16.28 13.86
CA GLU A 1240 -47.28 16.57 12.52
C GLU A 1240 -46.43 15.42 11.97
N HIS A 1241 -46.86 14.78 10.89
CA HIS A 1241 -46.06 13.77 10.19
C HIS A 1241 -44.77 14.37 9.62
N GLY A 1242 -43.67 13.62 9.71
CA GLY A 1242 -42.36 14.06 9.23
C GLY A 1242 -41.69 15.14 10.09
N SER A 1243 -42.29 15.49 11.24
CA SER A 1243 -41.69 16.40 12.23
C SER A 1243 -40.76 15.70 13.23
N VAL A 1244 -40.72 14.37 13.18
CA VAL A 1244 -39.89 13.50 14.03
C VAL A 1244 -38.98 12.66 13.15
N LEU A 1245 -37.72 12.55 13.53
CA LEU A 1245 -36.69 11.83 12.79
C LEU A 1245 -35.94 10.88 13.72
N LEU A 1246 -35.90 9.59 13.35
CA LEU A 1246 -35.21 8.56 14.13
C LEU A 1246 -33.70 8.73 14.01
N HIS A 1247 -33.00 8.87 15.13
CA HIS A 1247 -31.55 9.09 15.16
C HIS A 1247 -30.79 7.91 15.77
N GLY A 1248 -31.25 7.37 16.91
CA GLY A 1248 -30.56 6.27 17.58
C GLY A 1248 -31.50 5.33 18.32
N LEU A 1249 -31.17 4.05 18.35
CA LEU A 1249 -31.83 3.05 19.19
C LEU A 1249 -31.12 2.98 20.56
N LEU A 1250 -31.88 3.09 21.64
CA LEU A 1250 -31.43 2.97 23.01
C LEU A 1250 -31.85 1.62 23.60
N ILE A 1251 -30.90 0.92 24.21
CA ILE A 1251 -31.12 -0.37 24.91
C ILE A 1251 -30.62 -0.24 26.35
N LYS A 1252 -31.45 -0.66 27.31
CA LYS A 1252 -31.09 -0.77 28.74
C LYS A 1252 -31.37 -2.18 29.23
N ILE A 1253 -30.44 -2.71 30.01
CA ILE A 1253 -30.57 -4.00 30.69
C ILE A 1253 -30.73 -3.73 32.19
N GLU A 1254 -31.82 -4.23 32.77
CA GLU A 1254 -32.10 -4.15 34.20
C GLU A 1254 -31.79 -5.51 34.84
N ASN A 1255 -30.93 -5.54 35.87
CA ASN A 1255 -30.38 -6.73 36.54
C ASN A 1255 -29.34 -7.51 35.72
N LEU A 1256 -28.08 -7.05 35.77
CA LEU A 1256 -26.95 -7.69 35.11
C LEU A 1256 -26.31 -8.80 35.95
#